data_AF-A0AA38WJN2-F1
#
_entry.id   AF-A0AA38WJN2-F1
#
_cell.length_a   1.000
_cell.length_b   1.000
_cell.length_c   1.000
_cell.angle_alpha   90.00
_cell.angle_beta   90.00
_cell.angle_gamma   90.00
#
_symmetry.space_group_name_H-M   'P 1'
#
loop_
_entity.id
_entity.type
_entity.pdbx_description
1 polymer ?
#
loop_
_entity_poly.entity_id
_entity_poly.type
_entity_poly.pdbx_seq_one_letter_code
_entity_poly.pdbx_strand_id
1 'polypeptide(L)'
;MEAITSTSSMAAAEFITQTIELLSEAAVEAKNLFVEKESFLELTSYLNRVVPLLKELKKRDISNVENSFVEILNQQVKVVKQLMAECKKKNRVYLLVNCRSITKRLQNITREISRALSLVPLSQLDISASMVQELNQLCESMQSVEFKTAIADETILEKIETGIHERNADRSYANNVLISIAQALGIPTERSALKKEIEAFKTPKDHAEAIQMDQIILLLEKADATHSTEEKERSYLTKRTSLGSQPLEPLQSFYCPITGEVMVDPVETSSGHTFERSAIEKWLADGSNLCPLTMIPLENSVLRPNRTLRQSIEEWKDRNTMITIASIKSKLLKPSSGNEEEVISCLEQLQNLCEQRDIQREWIVLENYIPIFVELLGGRNRDIRTRALVMLCPLAKDSNDAKYYLDPEHRDAFLAGSEDVKLSMVTTLAEMELTDHSKSSLFEGGALDSLLHLLSNGNPKMKETAAKALCNLSSLPKSTMKMIKEGSVNLLVNILYNQTSSHCLQDEVAAIIMHLATSTMSQNSNGTPISLLESDGDIHSLFSFIGCTRPSVQESLLHAFYAMCHSPLAATVKAKLRQLEKKQVVNCQTLVLEVAYSVKHLMLPNFFLFYCLQNSENEELLVSLCKDEHPKVRANAVKLFCCLTEDGNDKEIIDRMGQQSIETLIKIIQSCSNEEETASALCVISRLNKHSLDFNFLCGSFDYSESGCPVHQGICTVESSFCLVEANAVSPLVTLLGDPDQDVCEASLDALLTLIKAERLPYGSKVLSEANGIHPIIKLLNSTSSSLQEKVLNALERIFRQVEFKQRYGPLAQSPLVELTQRGNSKTKSLAARILAQLNVLHDQSSYF
;
A
#
# COMPACT_ATOMS: atom_id res chain seq x y z
N MET A 1 17.59 -33.10 -59.13
CA MET A 1 16.43 -32.28 -58.68
C MET A 1 16.24 -32.29 -57.16
N GLU A 2 17.02 -33.05 -56.37
CA GLU A 2 16.87 -33.12 -54.90
C GLU A 2 17.63 -32.04 -54.10
N ALA A 3 18.44 -31.19 -54.75
CA ALA A 3 19.25 -30.17 -54.05
C ALA A 3 18.59 -28.78 -53.93
N ILE A 4 17.43 -28.55 -54.58
CA ILE A 4 16.76 -27.24 -54.63
C ILE A 4 15.60 -27.15 -53.61
N THR A 5 15.05 -28.28 -53.18
CA THR A 5 13.99 -28.34 -52.15
C THR A 5 14.51 -28.27 -50.71
N SER A 6 15.77 -28.67 -50.46
CA SER A 6 16.35 -28.64 -49.10
C SER A 6 16.69 -27.22 -48.62
N THR A 7 16.97 -26.28 -49.52
CA THR A 7 17.39 -24.92 -49.18
C THR A 7 16.22 -23.99 -48.80
N SER A 8 15.01 -24.19 -49.33
CA SER A 8 13.82 -23.45 -48.89
C SER A 8 13.23 -23.98 -47.57
N SER A 9 13.30 -25.30 -47.35
CA SER A 9 12.87 -25.96 -46.10
C SER A 9 13.72 -25.53 -44.89
N MET A 10 15.04 -25.39 -45.08
CA MET A 10 15.96 -24.88 -44.05
C MET A 10 15.64 -23.43 -43.64
N ALA A 11 15.30 -22.55 -44.58
CA ALA A 11 14.98 -21.14 -44.29
C ALA A 11 13.68 -21.01 -43.48
N ALA A 12 12.61 -21.74 -43.83
CA ALA A 12 11.34 -21.68 -43.12
C ALA A 12 11.42 -22.19 -41.67
N ALA A 13 12.18 -23.27 -41.44
CA ALA A 13 12.40 -23.82 -40.10
C ALA A 13 13.22 -22.86 -39.20
N GLU A 14 14.18 -22.14 -39.78
CA GLU A 14 14.98 -21.13 -39.08
C GLU A 14 14.13 -19.91 -38.71
N PHE A 15 13.29 -19.42 -39.64
CA PHE A 15 12.34 -18.33 -39.35
C PHE A 15 11.33 -18.69 -38.26
N ILE A 16 10.76 -19.90 -38.28
CA ILE A 16 9.83 -20.35 -37.22
C ILE A 16 10.53 -20.45 -35.86
N THR A 17 11.80 -20.87 -35.84
CA THR A 17 12.59 -20.90 -34.60
C THR A 17 12.75 -19.49 -34.03
N GLN A 18 13.10 -18.54 -34.90
CA GLN A 18 13.22 -17.14 -34.51
C GLN A 18 11.87 -16.56 -34.04
N THR A 19 10.77 -16.89 -34.70
CA THR A 19 9.43 -16.44 -34.27
C THR A 19 9.02 -17.02 -32.93
N ILE A 20 9.33 -18.30 -32.65
CA ILE A 20 9.07 -18.94 -31.35
C ILE A 20 9.84 -18.24 -30.22
N GLU A 21 11.11 -17.91 -30.45
CA GLU A 21 11.92 -17.17 -29.47
C GLU A 21 11.34 -15.78 -29.21
N LEU A 22 11.03 -15.03 -30.27
CA LEU A 22 10.48 -13.68 -30.15
C LEU A 22 9.10 -13.67 -29.47
N LEU A 23 8.24 -14.67 -29.73
CA LEU A 23 6.94 -14.84 -29.07
C LEU A 23 7.08 -15.18 -27.59
N SER A 24 8.00 -16.08 -27.26
CA SER A 24 8.26 -16.48 -25.87
C SER A 24 8.79 -15.31 -25.05
N GLU A 25 9.70 -14.52 -25.64
CA GLU A 25 10.22 -13.30 -25.02
C GLU A 25 9.12 -12.25 -24.83
N ALA A 26 8.29 -12.01 -25.84
CA ALA A 26 7.16 -11.07 -25.75
C ALA A 26 6.14 -11.50 -24.68
N ALA A 27 5.87 -12.80 -24.54
CA ALA A 27 4.97 -13.33 -23.51
C ALA A 27 5.51 -13.12 -22.09
N VAL A 28 6.82 -13.29 -21.88
CA VAL A 28 7.46 -12.99 -20.58
C VAL A 28 7.44 -11.50 -20.29
N GLU A 29 7.72 -10.68 -21.31
CA GLU A 29 7.78 -9.23 -21.18
C GLU A 29 6.41 -8.61 -20.87
N ALA A 30 5.35 -9.12 -21.51
CA ALA A 30 3.95 -8.75 -21.27
C ALA A 30 3.54 -8.89 -19.81
N LYS A 31 3.95 -10.00 -19.18
CA LYS A 31 3.57 -10.35 -17.80
C LYS A 31 4.10 -9.35 -16.76
N ASN A 32 5.14 -8.59 -17.11
CA ASN A 32 5.82 -7.64 -16.24
C ASN A 32 5.35 -6.19 -16.42
N LEU A 33 4.32 -5.93 -17.23
CA LEU A 33 3.76 -4.60 -17.43
C LEU A 33 2.73 -4.25 -16.34
N PHE A 34 2.80 -3.00 -15.87
CA PHE A 34 1.92 -2.50 -14.81
C PHE A 34 0.57 -1.96 -15.33
N VAL A 35 0.49 -1.60 -16.61
CA VAL A 35 -0.69 -0.98 -17.24
C VAL A 35 -1.49 -2.02 -18.01
N GLU A 36 -2.83 -1.92 -17.94
CA GLU A 36 -3.75 -2.82 -18.66
C GLU A 36 -3.40 -4.29 -18.40
N LYS A 37 -3.10 -4.61 -17.13
CA LYS A 37 -2.51 -5.87 -16.71
C LYS A 37 -3.33 -7.07 -17.17
N GLU A 38 -4.66 -6.99 -17.07
CA GLU A 38 -5.57 -8.06 -17.52
C GLU A 38 -5.48 -8.27 -19.03
N SER A 39 -5.52 -7.18 -19.82
CA SER A 39 -5.40 -7.23 -21.28
C SER A 39 -4.05 -7.83 -21.74
N PHE A 40 -2.94 -7.44 -21.10
CA PHE A 40 -1.63 -8.02 -21.41
C PHE A 40 -1.48 -9.46 -20.93
N LEU A 41 -2.09 -9.85 -19.80
CA LEU A 41 -2.13 -11.25 -19.34
C LEU A 41 -2.94 -12.13 -20.27
N GLU A 42 -4.07 -11.63 -20.78
CA GLU A 42 -4.88 -12.35 -21.76
C GLU A 42 -4.12 -12.50 -23.10
N LEU A 43 -3.45 -11.46 -23.60
CA LEU A 43 -2.55 -11.57 -24.74
C LEU A 43 -1.47 -12.63 -24.48
N THR A 44 -0.85 -12.61 -23.30
CA THR A 44 0.18 -13.59 -22.88
C THR A 44 -0.35 -15.03 -22.93
N SER A 45 -1.59 -15.25 -22.49
CA SER A 45 -2.27 -16.54 -22.56
C SER A 45 -2.38 -17.04 -24.00
N TYR A 46 -2.78 -16.17 -24.94
CA TYR A 46 -2.81 -16.53 -26.36
C TYR A 46 -1.41 -16.84 -26.91
N LEU A 47 -0.41 -15.99 -26.66
CA LEU A 47 0.95 -16.21 -27.16
C LEU A 47 1.55 -17.53 -26.64
N ASN A 48 1.30 -17.89 -25.38
CA ASN A 48 1.75 -19.15 -24.79
C ASN A 48 1.07 -20.39 -25.40
N ARG A 49 -0.15 -20.25 -25.94
CA ARG A 49 -0.84 -21.32 -26.69
C ARG A 49 -0.36 -21.43 -28.14
N VAL A 50 0.08 -20.33 -28.74
CA VAL A 50 0.66 -20.31 -30.09
C VAL A 50 2.03 -20.99 -30.15
N VAL A 51 2.88 -20.80 -29.12
CA VAL A 51 4.26 -21.33 -29.12
C VAL A 51 4.34 -22.87 -29.28
N PRO A 52 3.58 -23.70 -28.54
CA PRO A 52 3.56 -25.15 -28.74
C PRO A 52 3.13 -25.56 -30.15
N LEU A 53 2.13 -24.87 -30.72
CA LEU A 53 1.64 -25.14 -32.08
C LEU A 53 2.73 -24.88 -33.12
N LEU A 54 3.48 -23.77 -32.99
CA LEU A 54 4.61 -23.49 -33.86
C LEU A 54 5.76 -24.51 -33.71
N LYS A 55 6.01 -25.00 -32.49
CA LYS A 55 7.02 -26.05 -32.24
C LYS A 55 6.66 -27.37 -32.90
N GLU A 56 5.39 -27.75 -32.91
CA GLU A 56 4.90 -28.94 -33.61
C GLU A 56 4.93 -28.76 -35.13
N LEU A 57 4.60 -27.56 -35.63
CA LEU A 57 4.76 -27.23 -37.05
C LEU A 57 6.21 -27.36 -37.48
N LYS A 58 7.18 -26.85 -36.70
CA LYS A 58 8.63 -26.96 -36.95
C LYS A 58 9.13 -28.40 -37.15
N LYS A 59 8.54 -29.39 -36.47
CA LYS A 59 8.98 -30.79 -36.54
C LYS A 59 8.67 -31.47 -37.88
N ARG A 60 7.95 -30.78 -38.77
CA ARG A 60 7.37 -31.35 -39.99
C ARG A 60 7.95 -30.63 -41.20
N ASP A 61 7.98 -31.27 -42.37
CA ASP A 61 8.55 -30.65 -43.56
C ASP A 61 7.58 -29.58 -44.10
N ILE A 62 7.88 -28.32 -43.79
CA ILE A 62 7.02 -27.16 -44.06
C ILE A 62 7.38 -26.46 -45.38
N SER A 63 8.04 -27.16 -46.30
CA SER A 63 8.55 -26.61 -47.56
C SER A 63 7.48 -25.95 -48.45
N ASN A 64 6.19 -26.17 -48.18
CA ASN A 64 5.03 -25.62 -48.91
C ASN A 64 4.16 -24.60 -48.13
N VAL A 65 4.48 -24.24 -46.89
CA VAL A 65 3.71 -23.17 -46.21
C VAL A 65 4.08 -21.82 -46.81
N GLU A 66 3.07 -21.06 -47.19
CA GLU A 66 3.27 -19.72 -47.74
C GLU A 66 4.12 -18.87 -46.78
N ASN A 67 5.22 -18.31 -47.29
CA ASN A 67 6.09 -17.38 -46.54
C ASN A 67 5.29 -16.22 -45.89
N SER A 68 4.10 -15.91 -46.43
CA SER A 68 3.15 -14.91 -45.94
C SER A 68 2.77 -15.11 -44.47
N PHE A 69 2.54 -16.35 -44.01
CA PHE A 69 2.19 -16.65 -42.62
C PHE A 69 3.29 -16.22 -41.63
N VAL A 70 4.51 -16.68 -41.89
CA VAL A 70 5.66 -16.46 -41.01
C VAL A 70 6.08 -14.99 -41.01
N GLU A 71 5.96 -14.31 -42.16
CA GLU A 71 6.19 -12.87 -42.29
C GLU A 71 5.20 -12.04 -41.47
N ILE A 72 3.89 -12.31 -41.59
CA ILE A 72 2.84 -11.62 -40.83
C ILE A 72 3.07 -11.84 -39.34
N LEU A 73 3.33 -13.09 -38.92
CA LEU A 73 3.55 -13.42 -37.51
C LEU A 73 4.78 -12.69 -36.94
N ASN A 74 5.92 -12.72 -37.65
CA ASN A 74 7.11 -11.97 -37.24
C ASN A 74 6.88 -10.46 -37.19
N GLN A 75 6.11 -9.90 -38.13
CA GLN A 75 5.75 -8.50 -38.12
C GLN A 75 4.91 -8.15 -36.88
N GLN A 76 3.88 -8.93 -36.57
CA GLN A 76 3.03 -8.67 -35.41
C GLN A 76 3.81 -8.79 -34.10
N VAL A 77 4.72 -9.75 -33.98
CA VAL A 77 5.58 -9.88 -32.79
C VAL A 77 6.49 -8.67 -32.61
N LYS A 78 7.02 -8.10 -33.70
CA LYS A 78 7.77 -6.83 -33.64
C LYS A 78 6.88 -5.67 -33.16
N VAL A 79 5.64 -5.59 -33.65
CA VAL A 79 4.68 -4.56 -33.22
C VAL A 79 4.31 -4.72 -31.74
N VAL A 80 4.14 -5.95 -31.24
CA VAL A 80 3.93 -6.25 -29.81
C VAL A 80 5.10 -5.73 -28.98
N LYS A 81 6.34 -6.10 -29.34
CA LYS A 81 7.54 -5.66 -28.62
C LYS A 81 7.68 -4.13 -28.62
N GLN A 82 7.38 -3.49 -29.74
CA GLN A 82 7.39 -2.02 -29.82
C GLN A 82 6.35 -1.40 -28.87
N LEU A 83 5.13 -1.92 -28.85
CA LEU A 83 4.08 -1.45 -27.94
C LEU A 83 4.50 -1.65 -26.47
N MET A 84 5.12 -2.77 -26.12
CA MET A 84 5.63 -3.02 -24.77
C MET A 84 6.74 -2.05 -24.38
N ALA A 85 7.66 -1.77 -25.29
CA ALA A 85 8.72 -0.79 -25.06
C ALA A 85 8.17 0.63 -24.87
N GLU A 86 7.14 1.01 -25.64
CA GLU A 86 6.40 2.26 -25.45
C GLU A 86 5.77 2.31 -24.05
N CYS A 87 5.10 1.24 -23.62
CA CYS A 87 4.49 1.13 -22.30
C CYS A 87 5.49 1.21 -21.13
N LYS A 88 6.73 0.73 -21.31
CA LYS A 88 7.79 0.82 -20.29
C LYS A 88 8.42 2.22 -20.17
N LYS A 89 8.49 2.97 -21.27
CA LYS A 89 9.22 4.24 -21.35
C LYS A 89 8.36 5.47 -21.03
N LYS A 90 7.04 5.36 -21.22
CA LYS A 90 6.11 6.49 -21.08
C LYS A 90 5.65 6.64 -19.63
N ASN A 91 5.22 7.86 -19.27
CA ASN A 91 4.76 8.18 -17.91
C ASN A 91 3.42 7.49 -17.60
N ARG A 92 3.13 7.19 -16.33
CA ARG A 92 1.90 6.48 -15.92
C ARG A 92 0.62 7.21 -16.32
N VAL A 93 0.60 8.54 -16.21
CA VAL A 93 -0.53 9.38 -16.64
C VAL A 93 -0.74 9.29 -18.15
N TYR A 94 0.35 9.28 -18.93
CA TYR A 94 0.26 9.09 -20.39
C TYR A 94 -0.38 7.75 -20.75
N LEU A 95 -0.03 6.69 -20.02
CA LEU A 95 -0.55 5.35 -20.28
C LEU A 95 -2.03 5.23 -19.93
N LEU A 96 -2.49 5.87 -18.86
CA LEU A 96 -3.91 5.97 -18.52
C LEU A 96 -4.69 6.74 -19.59
N VAL A 97 -4.17 7.90 -20.01
CA VAL A 97 -4.83 8.72 -21.05
C VAL A 97 -4.96 7.96 -22.38
N ASN A 98 -3.97 7.11 -22.70
CA ASN A 98 -3.94 6.35 -23.95
C ASN A 98 -4.42 4.90 -23.82
N CYS A 99 -5.05 4.51 -22.70
CA CYS A 99 -5.42 3.12 -22.47
C CYS A 99 -6.35 2.58 -23.57
N ARG A 100 -7.37 3.33 -24.00
CA ARG A 100 -8.26 2.98 -25.13
C ARG A 100 -7.50 2.69 -26.43
N SER A 101 -6.47 3.50 -26.74
CA SER A 101 -5.63 3.32 -27.94
C SER A 101 -4.76 2.08 -27.82
N ILE A 102 -4.14 1.85 -26.66
CA ILE A 102 -3.32 0.67 -26.37
C ILE A 102 -4.16 -0.60 -26.49
N THR A 103 -5.32 -0.64 -25.85
CA THR A 103 -6.27 -1.76 -25.86
C THR A 103 -6.74 -2.08 -27.28
N LYS A 104 -7.03 -1.06 -28.10
CA LYS A 104 -7.38 -1.25 -29.52
C LYS A 104 -6.21 -1.77 -30.35
N ARG A 105 -4.99 -1.31 -30.09
CA ARG A 105 -3.77 -1.84 -30.75
C ARG A 105 -3.55 -3.31 -30.38
N LEU A 106 -3.71 -3.68 -29.11
CA LEU A 106 -3.65 -5.08 -28.65
C LEU A 106 -4.69 -5.95 -29.36
N GLN A 107 -5.93 -5.48 -29.48
CA GLN A 107 -6.99 -6.18 -30.19
C GLN A 107 -6.65 -6.43 -31.66
N ASN A 108 -6.13 -5.41 -32.35
CA ASN A 108 -5.73 -5.52 -33.75
C ASN A 108 -4.57 -6.51 -33.92
N ILE A 109 -3.57 -6.46 -33.04
CA ILE A 109 -2.45 -7.42 -33.05
C ILE A 109 -2.97 -8.85 -32.87
N THR A 110 -3.82 -9.10 -31.86
CA THR A 110 -4.35 -10.44 -31.57
C THR A 110 -5.13 -11.00 -32.76
N ARG A 111 -5.92 -10.15 -33.43
CA ARG A 111 -6.64 -10.52 -34.66
C ARG A 111 -5.71 -10.79 -35.84
N GLU A 112 -4.65 -10.01 -36.01
CA GLU A 112 -3.68 -10.24 -37.08
C GLU A 112 -2.85 -11.52 -36.84
N ILE A 113 -2.53 -11.84 -35.59
CA ILE A 113 -1.91 -13.13 -35.24
C ILE A 113 -2.88 -14.29 -35.54
N SER A 114 -4.16 -14.16 -35.19
CA SER A 114 -5.19 -15.14 -35.54
C SER A 114 -5.31 -15.34 -37.05
N ARG A 115 -5.34 -14.22 -37.80
CA ARG A 115 -5.37 -14.23 -39.26
C ARG A 115 -4.16 -14.96 -39.83
N ALA A 116 -2.96 -14.72 -39.28
CA ALA A 116 -1.76 -15.45 -39.69
C ALA A 116 -1.94 -16.97 -39.44
N LEU A 117 -2.36 -17.39 -38.25
CA LEU A 117 -2.53 -18.80 -37.90
C LEU A 117 -3.58 -19.50 -38.78
N SER A 118 -4.59 -18.78 -39.25
CA SER A 118 -5.62 -19.31 -40.16
C SER A 118 -5.09 -19.65 -41.57
N LEU A 119 -3.93 -19.10 -41.96
CA LEU A 119 -3.28 -19.36 -43.25
C LEU A 119 -2.45 -20.65 -43.25
N VAL A 120 -2.33 -21.33 -42.10
CA VAL A 120 -1.60 -22.61 -42.02
C VAL A 120 -2.36 -23.66 -42.86
N PRO A 121 -1.75 -24.30 -43.88
CA PRO A 121 -2.40 -25.29 -44.72
C PRO A 121 -2.52 -26.63 -43.99
N LEU A 122 -3.55 -26.75 -43.16
CA LEU A 122 -3.81 -27.93 -42.32
C LEU A 122 -4.02 -29.23 -43.12
N SER A 123 -4.47 -29.13 -44.38
CA SER A 123 -4.71 -30.28 -45.26
C SER A 123 -3.44 -30.96 -45.79
N GLN A 124 -2.28 -30.30 -45.70
CA GLN A 124 -1.01 -30.78 -46.22
C GLN A 124 -0.07 -31.29 -45.11
N LEU A 125 -0.46 -31.11 -43.85
CA LEU A 125 0.33 -31.45 -42.68
C LEU A 125 -0.35 -32.63 -41.96
N ASP A 126 0.40 -33.67 -41.60
CA ASP A 126 -0.13 -34.92 -40.99
C ASP A 126 -0.58 -34.76 -39.51
N ILE A 127 -1.31 -33.68 -39.20
CA ILE A 127 -1.54 -33.13 -37.84
C ILE A 127 -2.64 -33.94 -37.15
N SER A 128 -2.50 -34.18 -35.84
CA SER A 128 -3.56 -34.83 -35.07
C SER A 128 -4.86 -34.01 -35.13
N ALA A 129 -6.01 -34.69 -35.20
CA ALA A 129 -7.31 -34.03 -35.19
C ALA A 129 -7.51 -33.14 -33.94
N SER A 130 -6.89 -33.50 -32.81
CA SER A 130 -6.91 -32.70 -31.58
C SER A 130 -6.21 -31.35 -31.74
N MET A 131 -5.07 -31.29 -32.45
CA MET A 131 -4.32 -30.05 -32.67
C MET A 131 -5.01 -29.15 -33.69
N VAL A 132 -5.63 -29.72 -34.72
CA VAL A 132 -6.45 -28.96 -35.67
C VAL A 132 -7.64 -28.30 -34.95
N GLN A 133 -8.29 -29.04 -34.06
CA GLN A 133 -9.36 -28.51 -33.23
C GLN A 133 -8.86 -27.40 -32.30
N GLU A 134 -7.72 -27.59 -31.64
CA GLU A 134 -7.11 -26.59 -30.76
C GLU A 134 -6.72 -25.30 -31.51
N LEU A 135 -6.15 -25.42 -32.72
CA LEU A 135 -5.77 -24.28 -33.56
C LEU A 135 -7.00 -23.51 -34.04
N ASN A 136 -8.06 -24.19 -34.48
CA ASN A 136 -9.30 -23.54 -34.88
C ASN A 136 -9.97 -22.82 -33.70
N GLN A 137 -10.05 -23.48 -32.53
CA GLN A 137 -10.60 -22.87 -31.32
C GLN A 137 -9.78 -21.65 -30.86
N LEU A 138 -8.45 -21.72 -30.98
CA LEU A 138 -7.57 -20.59 -30.69
C LEU A 138 -7.82 -19.42 -31.64
N CYS A 139 -7.92 -19.68 -32.95
CA CYS A 139 -8.22 -18.64 -33.94
C CYS A 139 -9.57 -17.97 -33.69
N GLU A 140 -10.63 -18.74 -33.40
CA GLU A 140 -11.95 -18.21 -33.07
C GLU A 140 -11.92 -17.34 -31.81
N SER A 141 -11.23 -17.80 -30.76
CA SER A 141 -11.07 -17.05 -29.51
C SER A 141 -10.33 -15.74 -29.73
N MET A 142 -9.21 -15.77 -30.47
CA MET A 142 -8.40 -14.58 -30.78
C MET A 142 -9.11 -13.61 -31.74
N GLN A 143 -9.99 -14.10 -32.62
CA GLN A 143 -10.73 -13.24 -33.57
C GLN A 143 -11.87 -12.48 -32.87
N SER A 144 -12.54 -13.13 -31.93
CA SER A 144 -13.68 -12.62 -31.17
C SER A 144 -13.30 -11.81 -29.92
N VAL A 145 -12.02 -11.74 -29.57
CA VAL A 145 -11.55 -11.02 -28.37
C VAL A 145 -11.93 -9.54 -28.38
N GLU A 146 -12.36 -9.05 -27.22
CA GLU A 146 -12.56 -7.63 -26.92
C GLU A 146 -11.83 -7.28 -25.63
N PHE A 147 -10.62 -6.73 -25.78
CA PHE A 147 -9.92 -6.16 -24.64
C PHE A 147 -10.67 -4.92 -24.16
N LYS A 148 -10.87 -4.81 -22.84
CA LYS A 148 -11.61 -3.71 -22.20
C LYS A 148 -10.68 -2.92 -21.29
N THR A 149 -10.89 -1.60 -21.25
CA THR A 149 -10.27 -0.72 -20.27
C THR A 149 -10.94 -0.93 -18.90
N ALA A 150 -10.19 -0.70 -17.82
CA ALA A 150 -10.76 -0.74 -16.48
C ALA A 150 -11.87 0.32 -16.34
N ILE A 151 -12.98 -0.03 -15.67
CA ILE A 151 -14.13 0.87 -15.48
C ILE A 151 -13.70 2.18 -14.79
N ALA A 152 -12.75 2.09 -13.85
CA ALA A 152 -12.19 3.25 -13.15
C ALA A 152 -11.45 4.19 -14.12
N ASP A 153 -10.61 3.64 -15.01
CA ASP A 153 -9.86 4.42 -16.00
C ASP A 153 -10.81 5.08 -17.00
N GLU A 154 -11.84 4.35 -17.44
CA GLU A 154 -12.86 4.86 -18.35
C GLU A 154 -13.63 6.05 -17.75
N THR A 155 -14.03 5.93 -16.48
CA THR A 155 -14.69 7.01 -15.72
C THR A 155 -13.79 8.25 -15.62
N ILE A 156 -12.48 8.06 -15.47
CA ILE A 156 -11.50 9.16 -15.41
C ILE A 156 -11.37 9.83 -16.77
N LEU A 157 -11.28 9.05 -17.85
CA LEU A 157 -11.24 9.58 -19.21
C LEU A 157 -12.48 10.40 -19.55
N GLU A 158 -13.67 9.91 -19.18
CA GLU A 158 -14.93 10.67 -19.35
C GLU A 158 -14.92 12.00 -18.59
N LYS A 159 -14.38 12.03 -17.36
CA LYS A 159 -14.20 13.28 -16.62
C LYS A 159 -13.21 14.21 -17.32
N ILE A 160 -12.07 13.72 -17.80
CA ILE A 160 -11.10 14.54 -18.52
C ILE A 160 -11.74 15.13 -19.80
N GLU A 161 -12.43 14.31 -20.58
CA GLU A 161 -13.14 14.72 -21.80
C GLU A 161 -14.23 15.74 -21.50
N THR A 162 -15.02 15.53 -20.44
CA THR A 162 -16.04 16.48 -19.96
C THR A 162 -15.39 17.80 -19.58
N GLY A 163 -14.32 17.79 -18.78
CA GLY A 163 -13.60 18.99 -18.37
C GLY A 163 -13.01 19.79 -19.54
N ILE A 164 -12.44 19.10 -20.54
CA ILE A 164 -11.92 19.73 -21.76
C ILE A 164 -13.06 20.29 -22.61
N HIS A 165 -14.10 19.48 -22.84
CA HIS A 165 -15.25 19.88 -23.66
C HIS A 165 -15.93 21.11 -23.05
N GLU A 166 -16.21 21.07 -21.74
CA GLU A 166 -16.84 22.15 -20.99
C GLU A 166 -15.95 23.37 -20.78
N ARG A 167 -14.65 23.30 -21.14
CA ARG A 167 -13.63 24.29 -20.81
C ARG A 167 -13.65 24.64 -19.33
N ASN A 168 -13.84 23.63 -18.48
CA ASN A 168 -14.10 23.84 -17.07
C ASN A 168 -12.93 24.61 -16.42
N ALA A 169 -13.23 25.78 -15.88
CA ALA A 169 -12.27 26.67 -15.23
C ALA A 169 -12.20 26.42 -13.71
N ASP A 170 -13.03 25.53 -13.19
CA ASP A 170 -13.10 25.22 -11.77
C ASP A 170 -11.87 24.40 -11.32
N ARG A 171 -11.18 24.95 -10.34
CA ARG A 171 -10.03 24.33 -9.68
C ARG A 171 -10.42 23.09 -8.89
N SER A 172 -11.59 23.09 -8.25
CA SER A 172 -12.08 21.94 -7.48
C SER A 172 -12.30 20.74 -8.39
N TYR A 173 -12.81 20.98 -9.60
CA TYR A 173 -12.95 19.97 -10.64
C TYR A 173 -11.59 19.39 -11.05
N ALA A 174 -10.61 20.25 -11.35
CA ALA A 174 -9.26 19.81 -11.71
C ALA A 174 -8.59 19.02 -10.58
N ASN A 175 -8.76 19.44 -9.32
CA ASN A 175 -8.30 18.70 -8.13
C ASN A 175 -8.93 17.30 -8.04
N ASN A 176 -10.25 17.21 -8.22
CA ASN A 176 -10.97 15.94 -8.18
C ASN A 176 -10.52 14.98 -9.30
N VAL A 177 -10.29 15.50 -10.51
CA VAL A 177 -9.74 14.72 -11.63
C VAL A 177 -8.34 14.22 -11.27
N LEU A 178 -7.47 15.09 -10.74
CA LEU A 178 -6.11 14.73 -10.39
C LEU A 178 -6.03 13.68 -9.26
N ILE A 179 -6.89 13.80 -8.24
CA ILE A 179 -7.00 12.80 -7.16
C ILE A 179 -7.49 11.46 -7.73
N SER A 180 -8.47 11.48 -8.64
CA SER A 180 -8.98 10.25 -9.29
C SER A 180 -7.86 9.55 -10.09
N ILE A 181 -7.05 10.32 -10.83
CA ILE A 181 -5.86 9.79 -11.54
C ILE A 181 -4.86 9.19 -10.55
N ALA A 182 -4.58 9.88 -9.45
CA ALA A 182 -3.63 9.42 -8.45
C ALA A 182 -4.06 8.09 -7.82
N GLN A 183 -5.33 7.98 -7.45
CA GLN A 183 -5.92 6.77 -6.89
C GLN A 183 -5.85 5.59 -7.86
N ALA A 184 -6.20 5.80 -9.13
CA ALA A 184 -6.12 4.75 -10.16
C ALA A 184 -4.69 4.26 -10.40
N LEU A 185 -3.71 5.17 -10.36
CA LEU A 185 -2.29 4.88 -10.64
C LEU A 185 -1.46 4.49 -9.41
N GLY A 186 -2.08 4.48 -8.22
CA GLY A 186 -1.39 4.24 -6.95
C GLY A 186 -0.30 5.29 -6.66
N ILE A 187 -0.49 6.53 -7.13
CA ILE A 187 0.39 7.65 -6.84
C ILE A 187 -0.03 8.24 -5.49
N PRO A 188 0.91 8.51 -4.56
CA PRO A 188 0.59 9.23 -3.33
C PRO A 188 -0.09 10.55 -3.64
N THR A 189 -1.15 10.89 -2.90
CA THR A 189 -1.92 12.14 -3.07
C THR A 189 -1.18 13.38 -2.56
N GLU A 190 0.07 13.23 -2.14
CA GLU A 190 0.95 14.31 -1.72
C GLU A 190 1.29 15.24 -2.90
N ARG A 191 1.31 16.55 -2.65
CA ARG A 191 1.57 17.59 -3.66
C ARG A 191 2.89 17.37 -4.43
N SER A 192 3.94 16.96 -3.75
CA SER A 192 5.27 16.74 -4.36
C SER A 192 5.26 15.58 -5.37
N ALA A 193 4.56 14.49 -5.04
CA ALA A 193 4.41 13.32 -5.90
C ALA A 193 3.55 13.65 -7.12
N LEU A 194 2.40 14.30 -6.91
CA LEU A 194 1.50 14.71 -8.00
C LEU A 194 2.16 15.70 -8.96
N LYS A 195 2.84 16.73 -8.44
CA LYS A 195 3.57 17.70 -9.26
C LYS A 195 4.63 17.03 -10.12
N LYS A 196 5.41 16.11 -9.54
CA LYS A 196 6.46 15.38 -10.26
C LYS A 196 5.89 14.53 -11.42
N GLU A 197 4.76 13.86 -11.20
CA GLU A 197 4.11 13.05 -12.23
C GLU A 197 3.54 13.90 -13.37
N ILE A 198 2.92 15.05 -13.06
CA ILE A 198 2.44 15.98 -14.09
C ILE A 198 3.60 16.58 -14.87
N GLU A 199 4.69 17.00 -14.22
CA GLU A 199 5.87 17.52 -14.92
C GLU A 199 6.50 16.46 -15.84
N ALA A 200 6.54 15.20 -15.41
CA ALA A 200 6.97 14.10 -16.28
C ALA A 200 6.03 13.88 -17.47
N PHE A 201 4.72 14.07 -17.27
CA PHE A 201 3.70 14.01 -18.33
C PHE A 201 3.83 15.14 -19.35
N LYS A 202 4.26 16.35 -18.95
CA LYS A 202 4.50 17.49 -19.86
C LYS A 202 5.60 17.25 -20.91
N THR A 203 6.48 16.27 -20.71
CA THR A 203 7.57 16.02 -21.65
C THR A 203 7.03 15.50 -22.99
N PRO A 204 7.21 16.23 -24.11
CA PRO A 204 6.60 15.88 -25.38
C PRO A 204 7.28 14.63 -25.95
N LYS A 205 6.50 13.68 -26.47
CA LYS A 205 7.08 12.48 -27.08
C LYS A 205 6.68 12.17 -28.52
N ASP A 206 5.62 12.73 -29.12
CA ASP A 206 5.32 12.58 -30.57
C ASP A 206 4.36 13.70 -31.09
N HIS A 207 4.49 14.12 -32.36
CA HIS A 207 3.82 15.33 -32.92
C HIS A 207 2.33 15.16 -33.28
N ALA A 208 1.81 13.93 -33.35
CA ALA A 208 0.42 13.67 -33.74
C ALA A 208 -0.59 13.78 -32.58
N GLU A 209 -0.14 13.58 -31.34
CA GLU A 209 -0.98 13.56 -30.12
C GLU A 209 -0.89 14.87 -29.32
N ALA A 210 -0.04 15.80 -29.74
CA ALA A 210 0.31 17.00 -28.96
C ALA A 210 -0.89 17.86 -28.57
N ILE A 211 -1.85 18.09 -29.48
CA ILE A 211 -2.99 18.97 -29.22
C ILE A 211 -3.88 18.42 -28.10
N GLN A 212 -4.14 17.11 -28.10
CA GLN A 212 -4.96 16.48 -27.05
C GLN A 212 -4.22 16.50 -25.72
N MET A 213 -2.93 16.19 -25.72
CA MET A 213 -2.11 16.21 -24.50
C MET A 213 -2.02 17.61 -23.91
N ASP A 214 -1.84 18.65 -24.73
CA ASP A 214 -1.80 20.05 -24.29
C ASP A 214 -3.12 20.48 -23.63
N GLN A 215 -4.27 20.04 -24.17
CA GLN A 215 -5.58 20.31 -23.55
C GLN A 215 -5.73 19.63 -22.19
N ILE A 216 -5.23 18.40 -22.05
CA ILE A 216 -5.24 17.67 -20.78
C ILE A 216 -4.31 18.35 -19.78
N ILE A 217 -3.09 18.72 -20.20
CA ILE A 217 -2.12 19.44 -19.37
C ILE A 217 -2.75 20.76 -18.89
N LEU A 218 -3.36 21.54 -19.77
CA LEU A 218 -4.03 22.80 -19.41
C LEU A 218 -5.18 22.62 -18.43
N LEU A 219 -5.90 21.49 -18.47
CA LEU A 219 -6.94 21.18 -17.48
C LEU A 219 -6.31 20.82 -16.13
N LEU A 220 -5.33 19.90 -16.12
CA LEU A 220 -4.67 19.41 -14.91
C LEU A 220 -3.83 20.49 -14.22
N GLU A 221 -3.23 21.40 -14.97
CA GLU A 221 -2.46 22.52 -14.44
C GLU A 221 -3.31 23.45 -13.58
N LYS A 222 -4.63 23.49 -13.75
CA LYS A 222 -5.52 24.28 -12.89
C LYS A 222 -5.59 23.74 -11.46
N ALA A 223 -5.18 22.50 -11.21
CA ALA A 223 -5.23 21.88 -9.89
C ALA A 223 -4.22 22.53 -8.92
N ASP A 224 -4.56 22.56 -7.64
CA ASP A 224 -3.73 23.10 -6.55
C ASP A 224 -2.34 22.50 -6.45
N ALA A 225 -2.25 21.21 -6.75
CA ALA A 225 -1.03 20.43 -6.57
C ALA A 225 0.07 20.81 -7.57
N THR A 226 -0.27 21.48 -8.68
CA THR A 226 0.69 21.80 -9.76
C THR A 226 1.50 23.05 -9.45
N HIS A 227 0.90 24.02 -8.79
CA HIS A 227 1.52 25.29 -8.44
C HIS A 227 2.27 25.19 -7.12
N SER A 228 3.31 25.98 -6.88
CA SER A 228 3.89 26.23 -5.55
C SER A 228 3.14 27.36 -4.83
N THR A 229 3.31 27.52 -3.51
CA THR A 229 2.66 28.61 -2.77
C THR A 229 3.20 29.97 -3.25
N GLU A 230 4.49 30.04 -3.55
CA GLU A 230 5.15 31.24 -4.11
C GLU A 230 4.67 31.56 -5.53
N GLU A 231 4.38 30.56 -6.36
CA GLU A 231 3.83 30.75 -7.70
C GLU A 231 2.40 31.31 -7.64
N LYS A 232 1.58 30.80 -6.71
CA LYS A 232 0.23 31.30 -6.45
C LYS A 232 0.26 32.75 -5.97
N GLU A 233 1.14 33.06 -5.01
CA GLU A 233 1.35 34.42 -4.50
C GLU A 233 1.78 35.37 -5.63
N ARG A 234 2.78 35.01 -6.43
CA ARG A 234 3.27 35.83 -7.54
C ARG A 234 2.18 36.08 -8.59
N SER A 235 1.43 35.04 -8.96
CA SER A 235 0.34 35.13 -9.94
C SER A 235 -0.77 36.06 -9.44
N TYR A 236 -1.17 35.89 -8.18
CA TYR A 236 -2.14 36.77 -7.52
C TYR A 236 -1.65 38.22 -7.49
N LEU A 237 -0.44 38.46 -6.97
CA LEU A 237 0.12 39.81 -6.81
C LEU A 237 0.26 40.52 -8.17
N THR A 238 0.65 39.80 -9.22
CA THR A 238 0.75 40.34 -10.59
C THR A 238 -0.62 40.78 -11.10
N LYS A 239 -1.65 39.94 -10.96
CA LYS A 239 -3.02 40.31 -11.34
C LYS A 239 -3.52 41.47 -10.50
N ARG A 240 -3.33 41.40 -9.19
CA ARG A 240 -3.78 42.40 -8.23
C ARG A 240 -3.16 43.78 -8.47
N THR A 241 -1.85 43.85 -8.69
CA THR A 241 -1.13 45.11 -8.96
C THR A 241 -1.53 45.76 -10.29
N SER A 242 -2.02 44.98 -11.26
CA SER A 242 -2.58 45.50 -12.51
C SER A 242 -3.96 46.14 -12.35
N LEU A 243 -4.64 45.93 -11.21
CA LEU A 243 -5.98 46.43 -10.93
C LEU A 243 -5.93 47.72 -10.11
N GLY A 244 -6.83 48.66 -10.44
CA GLY A 244 -7.05 49.88 -9.68
C GLY A 244 -7.78 49.65 -8.34
N SER A 245 -8.15 50.75 -7.68
CA SER A 245 -8.91 50.74 -6.42
C SER A 245 -10.43 50.82 -6.59
N GLN A 246 -10.90 51.15 -7.80
CA GLN A 246 -12.32 51.30 -8.11
C GLN A 246 -12.88 50.02 -8.74
N PRO A 247 -14.11 49.61 -8.39
CA PRO A 247 -14.79 48.51 -9.06
C PRO A 247 -14.88 48.73 -10.57
N LEU A 248 -14.67 47.67 -11.33
CA LEU A 248 -14.81 47.64 -12.78
C LEU A 248 -16.29 47.53 -13.15
N GLU A 249 -16.77 48.41 -14.02
CA GLU A 249 -18.13 48.31 -14.54
C GLU A 249 -18.29 47.10 -15.49
N PRO A 250 -19.46 46.42 -15.49
CA PRO A 250 -19.72 45.34 -16.44
C PRO A 250 -19.75 45.86 -17.87
N LEU A 251 -19.23 45.08 -18.82
CA LEU A 251 -19.39 45.41 -20.24
C LEU A 251 -20.86 45.28 -20.65
N GLN A 252 -21.31 46.09 -21.61
CA GLN A 252 -22.69 46.05 -22.10
C GLN A 252 -23.09 44.64 -22.59
N SER A 253 -22.16 43.89 -23.16
CA SER A 253 -22.36 42.52 -23.62
C SER A 253 -22.62 41.50 -22.50
N PHE A 254 -22.38 41.86 -21.24
CA PHE A 254 -22.62 40.99 -20.09
C PHE A 254 -24.08 40.98 -19.65
N TYR A 255 -24.85 42.01 -20.02
CA TYR A 255 -26.25 42.14 -19.63
C TYR A 255 -27.16 41.30 -20.52
N CYS A 256 -28.05 40.54 -19.88
CA CYS A 256 -29.11 39.83 -20.56
C CYS A 256 -30.12 40.83 -21.14
N PRO A 257 -30.44 40.77 -22.45
CA PRO A 257 -31.41 41.68 -23.05
C PRO A 257 -32.85 41.54 -22.52
N ILE A 258 -33.19 40.40 -21.90
CA ILE A 258 -34.52 40.15 -21.33
C ILE A 258 -34.60 40.66 -19.89
N THR A 259 -33.64 40.28 -19.04
CA THR A 259 -33.70 40.59 -17.61
C THR A 259 -33.09 41.95 -17.26
N GLY A 260 -32.20 42.49 -18.10
CA GLY A 260 -31.44 43.70 -17.82
C GLY A 260 -30.34 43.49 -16.75
N GLU A 261 -30.08 42.25 -16.33
CA GLU A 261 -29.08 41.90 -15.32
C GLU A 261 -27.87 41.21 -15.96
N VAL A 262 -26.72 41.22 -15.27
CA VAL A 262 -25.52 40.51 -15.72
C VAL A 262 -25.79 39.01 -15.74
N MET A 263 -25.55 38.38 -16.90
CA MET A 263 -25.80 36.95 -17.11
C MET A 263 -24.96 36.08 -16.16
N VAL A 264 -25.56 34.99 -15.68
CA VAL A 264 -24.89 33.93 -14.91
C VAL A 264 -24.65 32.72 -15.81
N ASP A 265 -25.64 32.34 -16.61
CA ASP A 265 -25.51 31.24 -17.57
C ASP A 265 -25.89 31.71 -19.00
N PRO A 266 -24.97 32.40 -19.70
CA PRO A 266 -25.25 32.95 -21.02
C PRO A 266 -25.40 31.84 -22.07
N VAL A 267 -26.51 31.85 -22.80
CA VAL A 267 -26.81 30.95 -23.91
C VAL A 267 -27.15 31.70 -25.19
N GLU A 268 -26.61 31.23 -26.30
CA GLU A 268 -26.81 31.77 -27.63
C GLU A 268 -27.96 31.03 -28.33
N THR A 269 -28.84 31.82 -28.94
CA THR A 269 -29.93 31.33 -29.78
C THR A 269 -29.46 31.13 -31.23
N SER A 270 -30.25 30.45 -32.07
CA SER A 270 -29.95 30.33 -33.51
C SER A 270 -29.85 31.68 -34.25
N SER A 271 -30.38 32.75 -33.65
CA SER A 271 -30.27 34.12 -34.17
C SER A 271 -28.92 34.80 -33.88
N GLY A 272 -28.00 34.14 -33.16
CA GLY A 272 -26.68 34.68 -32.80
C GLY A 272 -26.68 35.62 -31.58
N HIS A 273 -27.83 35.81 -30.93
CA HIS A 273 -27.95 36.62 -29.71
C HIS A 273 -27.88 35.76 -28.45
N THR A 274 -27.20 36.30 -27.43
CA THR A 274 -26.98 35.66 -26.14
C THR A 274 -27.93 36.20 -25.07
N PHE A 275 -28.49 35.31 -24.27
CA PHE A 275 -29.44 35.60 -23.19
C PHE A 275 -29.08 34.78 -21.95
N GLU A 276 -29.61 35.18 -20.80
CA GLU A 276 -29.62 34.31 -19.62
C GLU A 276 -30.50 33.08 -19.89
N ARG A 277 -29.97 31.87 -19.61
CA ARG A 277 -30.66 30.60 -19.88
C ARG A 277 -32.08 30.58 -19.33
N SER A 278 -32.23 30.85 -18.05
CA SER A 278 -33.53 30.79 -17.37
C SER A 278 -34.55 31.75 -17.99
N ALA A 279 -34.10 32.91 -18.46
CA ALA A 279 -34.95 33.92 -19.07
C ALA A 279 -35.43 33.52 -20.48
N ILE A 280 -34.53 32.99 -21.33
CA ILE A 280 -34.91 32.58 -22.69
C ILE A 280 -35.69 31.26 -22.67
N GLU A 281 -35.39 30.32 -21.78
CA GLU A 281 -36.17 29.09 -21.62
C GLU A 281 -37.60 29.40 -21.18
N LYS A 282 -37.78 30.35 -20.25
CA LYS A 282 -39.11 30.82 -19.86
C LYS A 282 -39.83 31.50 -21.02
N TRP A 283 -39.15 32.36 -21.78
CA TRP A 283 -39.72 33.01 -22.97
C TRP A 283 -40.24 32.00 -24.01
N LEU A 284 -39.48 30.94 -24.26
CA LEU A 284 -39.86 29.83 -25.14
C LEU A 284 -41.02 29.01 -24.57
N ALA A 285 -41.00 28.73 -23.26
CA ALA A 285 -42.05 27.99 -22.57
C ALA A 285 -43.40 28.73 -22.56
N ASP A 286 -43.38 30.06 -22.53
CA ASP A 286 -44.57 30.92 -22.62
C ASP A 286 -45.19 30.96 -24.04
N GLY A 287 -44.69 30.14 -24.98
CA GLY A 287 -45.26 29.91 -26.31
C GLY A 287 -44.66 30.77 -27.42
N SER A 288 -43.64 31.56 -27.14
CA SER A 288 -42.94 32.37 -28.15
C SER A 288 -41.91 31.55 -28.90
N ASN A 289 -41.99 31.49 -30.22
CA ASN A 289 -40.99 30.82 -31.08
C ASN A 289 -40.06 31.82 -31.80
N LEU A 290 -40.12 33.10 -31.42
CA LEU A 290 -39.34 34.19 -32.01
C LEU A 290 -38.23 34.65 -31.05
N CYS A 291 -37.10 35.07 -31.62
CA CYS A 291 -36.04 35.74 -30.86
C CYS A 291 -36.56 37.06 -30.23
N PRO A 292 -36.36 37.30 -28.92
CA PRO A 292 -36.81 38.52 -28.23
C PRO A 292 -36.26 39.83 -28.81
N LEU A 293 -35.12 39.77 -29.50
CA LEU A 293 -34.44 40.94 -30.07
C LEU A 293 -34.74 41.15 -31.55
N THR A 294 -34.69 40.08 -32.35
CA THR A 294 -34.75 40.19 -33.82
C THR A 294 -36.11 39.81 -34.39
N MET A 295 -37.00 39.24 -33.58
CA MET A 295 -38.29 38.67 -34.02
C MET A 295 -38.14 37.58 -35.10
N ILE A 296 -36.95 36.99 -35.24
CA ILE A 296 -36.69 35.89 -36.19
C ILE A 296 -37.10 34.56 -35.56
N PRO A 297 -37.76 33.65 -36.30
CA PRO A 297 -38.07 32.31 -35.81
C PRO A 297 -36.83 31.53 -35.37
N LEU A 298 -36.90 30.94 -34.18
CA LEU A 298 -35.84 30.11 -33.64
C LEU A 298 -36.03 28.68 -34.16
N GLU A 299 -35.31 28.33 -35.24
CA GLU A 299 -35.45 27.06 -35.96
C GLU A 299 -35.22 25.80 -35.10
N ASN A 300 -34.47 25.93 -34.00
CA ASN A 300 -34.21 24.84 -33.09
C ASN A 300 -34.30 25.38 -31.66
N SER A 301 -35.16 24.82 -30.81
CA SER A 301 -35.22 25.14 -29.36
C SER A 301 -33.94 24.77 -28.59
N VAL A 302 -32.87 24.41 -29.30
CA VAL A 302 -31.56 24.02 -28.77
C VAL A 302 -30.72 25.27 -28.54
N LEU A 303 -30.64 25.69 -27.28
CA LEU A 303 -29.83 26.80 -26.81
C LEU A 303 -28.36 26.38 -26.70
N ARG A 304 -27.45 27.13 -27.31
CA ARG A 304 -26.00 26.83 -27.28
C ARG A 304 -25.33 27.58 -26.12
N PRO A 305 -24.66 26.94 -25.17
CA PRO A 305 -23.96 27.65 -24.09
C PRO A 305 -22.85 28.57 -24.64
N ASN A 306 -22.86 29.85 -24.26
CA ASN A 306 -21.81 30.80 -24.61
C ASN A 306 -20.71 30.81 -23.53
N ARG A 307 -19.87 29.75 -23.57
CA ARG A 307 -18.82 29.51 -22.57
C ARG A 307 -17.78 30.63 -22.50
N THR A 308 -17.42 31.24 -23.63
CA THR A 308 -16.46 32.35 -23.67
C THR A 308 -16.99 33.57 -22.94
N LEU A 309 -18.26 33.94 -23.16
CA LEU A 309 -18.87 35.07 -22.47
C LEU A 309 -19.00 34.79 -20.97
N ARG A 310 -19.42 33.57 -20.59
CA ARG A 310 -19.47 33.15 -19.20
C ARG A 310 -18.12 33.31 -18.50
N GLN A 311 -17.04 32.86 -19.13
CA GLN A 311 -15.69 32.99 -18.59
C GLN A 311 -15.25 34.47 -18.45
N SER A 312 -15.59 35.33 -19.42
CA SER A 312 -15.29 36.77 -19.33
C SER A 312 -16.06 37.45 -18.19
N ILE A 313 -17.32 37.05 -17.96
CA ILE A 313 -18.12 37.55 -16.83
C ILE A 313 -17.54 37.06 -15.50
N GLU A 314 -17.15 35.79 -15.40
CA GLU A 314 -16.52 35.21 -14.20
C GLU A 314 -15.18 35.90 -13.90
N GLU A 315 -14.34 36.14 -14.91
CA GLU A 315 -13.07 36.87 -14.72
C GLU A 315 -13.30 38.32 -14.28
N TRP A 316 -14.32 38.99 -14.82
CA TRP A 316 -14.71 40.32 -14.37
C TRP A 316 -15.18 40.32 -12.90
N LYS A 317 -15.99 39.33 -12.49
CA LYS A 317 -16.40 39.15 -11.09
C LYS A 317 -15.19 38.92 -10.18
N ASP A 318 -14.27 38.04 -10.58
CA ASP A 318 -13.04 37.73 -9.84
C ASP A 318 -12.18 38.98 -9.63
N ARG A 319 -11.99 39.79 -10.68
CA ARG A 319 -11.27 41.08 -10.59
C ARG A 319 -11.93 42.04 -9.62
N ASN A 320 -13.26 42.16 -9.65
CA ASN A 320 -14.00 42.99 -8.72
C ASN A 320 -13.94 42.50 -7.27
N THR A 321 -13.96 41.19 -7.05
CA THR A 321 -13.76 40.62 -5.72
C THR A 321 -12.36 40.90 -5.19
N MET A 322 -11.31 40.77 -6.01
CA MET A 322 -9.94 41.14 -5.60
C MET A 322 -9.82 42.62 -5.21
N ILE A 323 -10.47 43.52 -5.95
CA ILE A 323 -10.51 44.96 -5.63
C ILE A 323 -11.26 45.18 -4.30
N THR A 324 -12.41 44.52 -4.12
CA THR A 324 -13.22 44.61 -2.90
C THR A 324 -12.45 44.15 -1.68
N ILE A 325 -11.80 42.99 -1.74
CA ILE A 325 -10.94 42.48 -0.66
C ILE A 325 -9.91 43.55 -0.30
N ALA A 326 -9.07 43.99 -1.24
CA ALA A 326 -8.05 44.99 -0.92
C ALA A 326 -8.62 46.34 -0.41
N SER A 327 -9.81 46.74 -0.87
CA SER A 327 -10.52 47.91 -0.34
C SER A 327 -10.89 47.71 1.13
N ILE A 328 -11.46 46.55 1.49
CA ILE A 328 -11.80 46.23 2.88
C ILE A 328 -10.54 46.26 3.76
N LYS A 329 -9.41 45.74 3.30
CA LYS A 329 -8.13 45.77 4.03
C LYS A 329 -7.75 47.20 4.42
N SER A 330 -7.89 48.14 3.48
CA SER A 330 -7.58 49.55 3.74
C SER A 330 -8.49 50.19 4.78
N LYS A 331 -9.76 49.79 4.84
CA LYS A 331 -10.75 50.24 5.84
C LYS A 331 -10.44 49.68 7.23
N LEU A 332 -10.01 48.42 7.31
CA LEU A 332 -9.64 47.79 8.58
C LEU A 332 -8.33 48.35 9.18
N LEU A 333 -7.35 48.71 8.34
CA LEU A 333 -6.09 49.32 8.79
C LEU A 333 -6.23 50.80 9.21
N LYS A 334 -7.26 51.48 8.72
CA LYS A 334 -7.56 52.88 9.03
C LYS A 334 -9.06 53.05 9.25
N PRO A 335 -9.60 52.54 10.37
CA PRO A 335 -11.03 52.69 10.65
C PRO A 335 -11.35 54.19 10.72
N SER A 336 -12.35 54.62 9.96
CA SER A 336 -12.80 56.01 9.98
C SER A 336 -13.35 56.30 11.37
N SER A 337 -12.54 56.92 12.24
CA SER A 337 -12.92 57.32 13.61
C SER A 337 -13.52 56.22 14.50
N GLY A 338 -12.87 55.05 14.62
CA GLY A 338 -13.22 54.06 15.66
C GLY A 338 -14.66 53.50 15.58
N ASN A 339 -15.28 53.56 14.41
CA ASN A 339 -16.65 53.05 14.22
C ASN A 339 -16.65 51.51 14.19
N GLU A 340 -16.96 50.90 15.34
CA GLU A 340 -17.02 49.45 15.50
C GLU A 340 -18.03 48.79 14.53
N GLU A 341 -19.10 49.50 14.13
CA GLU A 341 -20.07 49.00 13.15
C GLU A 341 -19.48 48.86 11.73
N GLU A 342 -18.58 49.77 11.34
CA GLU A 342 -17.89 49.69 10.05
C GLU A 342 -16.97 48.46 10.01
N VAL A 343 -16.29 48.16 11.11
CA VAL A 343 -15.44 46.97 11.26
C VAL A 343 -16.28 45.70 11.18
N ILE A 344 -17.42 45.66 11.88
CA ILE A 344 -18.35 44.51 11.83
C ILE A 344 -18.85 44.28 10.41
N SER A 345 -19.30 45.34 9.71
CA SER A 345 -19.77 45.23 8.32
C SER A 345 -18.67 44.76 7.37
N CYS A 346 -17.42 45.20 7.56
CA CYS A 346 -16.27 44.72 6.80
C CYS A 346 -16.00 43.23 7.03
N LEU A 347 -16.06 42.77 8.28
CA LEU A 347 -15.88 41.36 8.63
C LEU A 347 -17.01 40.48 8.09
N GLU A 348 -18.26 40.95 8.12
CA GLU A 348 -19.42 40.27 7.51
C GLU A 348 -19.26 40.13 5.99
N GLN A 349 -18.80 41.18 5.31
CA GLN A 349 -18.54 41.12 3.87
C GLN A 349 -17.44 40.09 3.55
N LEU A 350 -16.34 40.08 4.30
CA LEU A 350 -15.28 39.09 4.12
C LEU A 350 -15.76 37.67 4.40
N GLN A 351 -16.59 37.47 5.42
CA GLN A 351 -17.16 36.18 5.74
C GLN A 351 -18.05 35.65 4.60
N ASN A 352 -18.94 36.50 4.08
CA ASN A 352 -19.77 36.15 2.93
C ASN A 352 -18.95 35.75 1.70
N LEU A 353 -17.82 36.43 1.45
CA LEU A 353 -16.90 36.06 0.38
C LEU A 353 -16.26 34.68 0.63
N CYS A 354 -15.78 34.43 1.85
CA CYS A 354 -15.23 33.12 2.22
C CYS A 354 -16.24 31.97 2.02
N GLU A 355 -17.52 32.20 2.31
CA GLU A 355 -18.58 31.18 2.17
C GLU A 355 -18.97 30.92 0.70
N GLN A 356 -18.75 31.88 -0.21
CA GLN A 356 -19.12 31.73 -1.62
C GLN A 356 -18.19 30.81 -2.40
N ARG A 357 -16.86 31.02 -2.31
CA ARG A 357 -15.86 30.26 -3.09
C ARG A 357 -14.53 30.14 -2.35
N ASP A 358 -13.94 28.95 -2.37
CA ASP A 358 -12.65 28.67 -1.71
C ASP A 358 -11.51 29.57 -2.20
N ILE A 359 -11.51 29.92 -3.49
CA ILE A 359 -10.50 30.84 -4.08
C ILE A 359 -10.49 32.22 -3.42
N GLN A 360 -11.62 32.68 -2.88
CA GLN A 360 -11.71 33.98 -2.21
C GLN A 360 -11.04 33.94 -0.83
N ARG A 361 -11.08 32.79 -0.14
CA ARG A 361 -10.33 32.57 1.11
C ARG A 361 -8.84 32.64 0.86
N GLU A 362 -8.36 31.97 -0.19
CA GLU A 362 -6.96 32.01 -0.60
C GLU A 362 -6.51 33.45 -0.91
N TRP A 363 -7.33 34.25 -1.60
CA TRP A 363 -7.02 35.66 -1.84
C TRP A 363 -6.91 36.48 -0.56
N ILE A 364 -7.74 36.20 0.46
CA ILE A 364 -7.65 36.85 1.78
C ILE A 364 -6.33 36.46 2.48
N VAL A 365 -5.88 35.21 2.37
CA VAL A 365 -4.55 34.79 2.86
C VAL A 365 -3.44 35.53 2.12
N LEU A 366 -3.49 35.57 0.78
CA LEU A 366 -2.48 36.22 -0.07
C LEU A 366 -2.44 37.75 0.10
N GLU A 367 -3.56 38.37 0.45
CA GLU A 367 -3.63 39.78 0.87
C GLU A 367 -3.18 39.98 2.33
N ASN A 368 -2.63 38.96 2.98
CA ASN A 368 -2.03 39.05 4.31
C ASN A 368 -2.97 39.63 5.38
N TYR A 369 -4.18 39.06 5.47
CA TYR A 369 -5.18 39.44 6.48
C TYR A 369 -4.96 38.83 7.86
N ILE A 370 -4.20 37.73 7.95
CA ILE A 370 -3.99 37.00 9.21
C ILE A 370 -3.49 37.93 10.33
N PRO A 371 -2.46 38.78 10.13
CA PRO A 371 -2.02 39.71 11.17
C PRO A 371 -3.08 40.72 11.61
N ILE A 372 -3.93 41.18 10.67
CA ILE A 372 -5.01 42.14 10.96
C ILE A 372 -6.05 41.49 11.84
N PHE A 373 -6.46 40.26 11.53
CA PHE A 373 -7.43 39.56 12.37
C PHE A 373 -6.86 39.25 13.75
N VAL A 374 -5.58 38.90 13.86
CA VAL A 374 -4.90 38.70 15.16
C VAL A 374 -4.91 40.00 15.97
N GLU A 375 -4.63 41.14 15.37
CA GLU A 375 -4.74 42.45 16.03
C GLU A 375 -6.16 42.73 16.55
N LEU A 376 -7.19 42.39 15.75
CA LEU A 376 -8.59 42.55 16.14
C LEU A 376 -9.01 41.64 17.32
N LEU A 377 -8.30 40.52 17.56
CA LEU A 377 -8.53 39.67 18.74
C LEU A 377 -8.17 40.39 20.05
N GLY A 378 -7.20 41.31 20.03
CA GLY A 378 -6.83 42.13 21.18
C GLY A 378 -7.86 43.23 21.53
N GLY A 379 -8.89 43.42 20.70
CA GLY A 379 -9.90 44.46 20.85
C GLY A 379 -10.89 44.24 22.01
N ARG A 380 -11.52 45.31 22.49
CA ARG A 380 -12.51 45.25 23.60
C ARG A 380 -13.89 44.74 23.18
N ASN A 381 -14.29 44.95 21.94
CA ASN A 381 -15.61 44.54 21.44
C ASN A 381 -15.67 43.02 21.20
N ARG A 382 -16.63 42.35 21.85
CA ARG A 382 -16.82 40.91 21.77
C ARG A 382 -17.20 40.43 20.37
N ASP A 383 -18.06 41.16 19.66
CA ASP A 383 -18.54 40.76 18.34
C ASP A 383 -17.42 40.84 17.28
N ILE A 384 -16.59 41.88 17.34
CA ILE A 384 -15.40 42.02 16.49
C ILE A 384 -14.44 40.85 16.73
N ARG A 385 -14.13 40.53 18.00
CA ARG A 385 -13.28 39.37 18.33
C ARG A 385 -13.89 38.07 17.79
N THR A 386 -15.19 37.88 18.00
CA THR A 386 -15.91 36.69 17.53
C THR A 386 -15.82 36.54 16.01
N ARG A 387 -16.06 37.59 15.24
CA ARG A 387 -16.01 37.55 13.78
C ARG A 387 -14.58 37.42 13.25
N ALA A 388 -13.61 38.08 13.89
CA ALA A 388 -12.20 37.90 13.58
C ALA A 388 -11.74 36.45 13.83
N LEU A 389 -12.18 35.82 14.92
CA LEU A 389 -11.93 34.39 15.18
C LEU A 389 -12.55 33.47 14.11
N VAL A 390 -13.81 33.72 13.74
CA VAL A 390 -14.51 32.95 12.70
C VAL A 390 -13.80 33.07 11.35
N MET A 391 -13.23 34.23 11.02
CA MET A 391 -12.43 34.41 9.80
C MET A 391 -11.07 33.74 9.88
N LEU A 392 -10.40 33.83 11.02
CA LEU A 392 -9.08 33.23 11.27
C LEU A 392 -9.10 31.70 11.19
N CYS A 393 -10.17 31.08 11.69
CA CYS A 393 -10.33 29.64 11.79
C CYS A 393 -10.16 28.90 10.42
N PRO A 394 -10.96 29.19 9.38
CA PRO A 394 -10.77 28.58 8.05
C PRO A 394 -9.41 28.91 7.41
N LEU A 395 -8.90 30.13 7.62
CA LEU A 395 -7.64 30.58 6.99
C LEU A 395 -6.40 29.92 7.61
N ALA A 396 -6.50 29.44 8.85
CA ALA A 396 -5.46 28.68 9.54
C ALA A 396 -5.27 27.28 8.93
N LYS A 397 -6.30 26.70 8.33
CA LYS A 397 -6.24 25.39 7.66
C LYS A 397 -5.32 25.41 6.44
N ASP A 398 -5.27 26.54 5.74
CA ASP A 398 -4.62 26.67 4.43
C ASP A 398 -3.25 27.38 4.48
N SER A 399 -2.78 27.81 5.67
CA SER A 399 -1.50 28.54 5.84
C SER A 399 -0.56 27.86 6.85
N ASN A 400 0.73 27.77 6.49
CA ASN A 400 1.82 27.40 7.40
C ASN A 400 2.05 28.43 8.52
N ASP A 401 1.39 29.59 8.47
CA ASP A 401 1.45 30.66 9.48
C ASP A 401 0.65 30.34 10.75
N ALA A 402 0.34 29.07 10.98
CA ALA A 402 -0.24 28.53 12.21
C ALA A 402 0.47 29.02 13.50
N LYS A 403 1.71 29.51 13.40
CA LYS A 403 2.50 30.07 14.51
C LYS A 403 1.81 31.23 15.24
N TYR A 404 1.09 32.11 14.55
CA TYR A 404 0.47 33.30 15.19
C TYR A 404 -0.76 32.97 16.05
N TYR A 405 -1.41 31.83 15.77
CA TYR A 405 -2.57 31.32 16.51
C TYR A 405 -2.20 30.70 17.86
N LEU A 406 -0.91 30.41 18.05
CA LEU A 406 -0.38 29.56 19.12
C LEU A 406 0.33 30.36 20.22
N ASP A 407 0.36 31.69 20.11
CA ASP A 407 1.02 32.51 21.12
C ASP A 407 0.23 32.52 22.43
N PRO A 408 0.87 32.28 23.60
CA PRO A 408 0.23 32.18 24.91
C PRO A 408 -0.58 33.42 25.33
N GLU A 409 -0.36 34.57 24.72
CA GLU A 409 -1.11 35.81 25.00
C GLU A 409 -2.58 35.74 24.53
N HIS A 410 -2.91 34.86 23.58
CA HIS A 410 -4.28 34.68 23.07
C HIS A 410 -5.08 33.60 23.84
N ARG A 411 -4.52 33.09 24.95
CA ARG A 411 -5.04 32.05 25.86
C ARG A 411 -6.49 32.22 26.30
N ASP A 412 -6.94 33.46 26.54
CA ASP A 412 -8.30 33.75 27.02
C ASP A 412 -9.33 33.81 25.90
N ALA A 413 -8.92 34.11 24.66
CA ALA A 413 -9.82 34.16 23.50
C ALA A 413 -10.29 32.76 23.07
N PHE A 414 -9.48 31.72 23.32
CA PHE A 414 -9.78 30.32 23.01
C PHE A 414 -11.07 29.80 23.68
N LEU A 415 -11.44 30.38 24.84
CA LEU A 415 -12.54 29.88 25.68
C LEU A 415 -13.63 30.92 25.99
N ALA A 416 -13.39 32.21 25.73
CA ALA A 416 -14.32 33.29 26.07
C ALA A 416 -15.42 33.54 25.02
N GLY A 417 -15.47 32.77 23.92
CA GLY A 417 -16.45 32.88 22.84
C GLY A 417 -17.84 32.29 23.16
N SER A 418 -18.84 32.57 22.32
CA SER A 418 -20.11 31.81 22.32
C SER A 418 -19.87 30.33 21.97
N GLU A 419 -20.85 29.46 22.22
CA GLU A 419 -20.74 28.03 21.86
C GLU A 419 -20.41 27.81 20.38
N ASP A 420 -20.93 28.65 19.48
CA ASP A 420 -20.63 28.58 18.04
C ASP A 420 -19.17 28.90 17.72
N VAL A 421 -18.58 29.87 18.45
CA VAL A 421 -17.16 30.24 18.29
C VAL A 421 -16.27 29.11 18.80
N LYS A 422 -16.57 28.57 19.98
CA LYS A 422 -15.83 27.41 20.52
C LYS A 422 -15.88 26.24 19.55
N LEU A 423 -17.05 25.98 18.95
CA LEU A 423 -17.21 24.90 17.98
C LEU A 423 -16.36 25.13 16.74
N SER A 424 -16.37 26.35 16.18
CA SER A 424 -15.57 26.71 15.01
C SER A 424 -14.06 26.57 15.28
N MET A 425 -13.61 27.01 16.46
CA MET A 425 -12.19 26.91 16.87
C MET A 425 -11.74 25.47 17.05
N VAL A 426 -12.55 24.66 17.73
CA VAL A 426 -12.24 23.23 17.95
C VAL A 426 -12.30 22.45 16.63
N THR A 427 -13.24 22.80 15.74
CA THR A 427 -13.31 22.21 14.38
C THR A 427 -12.05 22.51 13.59
N THR A 428 -11.56 23.74 13.67
CA THR A 428 -10.31 24.13 13.00
C THR A 428 -9.13 23.30 13.50
N LEU A 429 -8.96 23.17 14.82
CA LEU A 429 -7.89 22.34 15.38
C LEU A 429 -8.00 20.86 15.01
N ALA A 430 -9.22 20.34 14.88
CA ALA A 430 -9.45 18.99 14.41
C ALA A 430 -9.00 18.79 12.96
N GLU A 431 -9.05 19.83 12.13
CA GLU A 431 -8.79 19.77 10.69
C GLU A 431 -7.40 20.28 10.26
N MET A 432 -6.66 20.95 11.14
CA MET A 432 -5.33 21.49 10.83
C MET A 432 -4.25 20.40 10.79
N GLU A 433 -3.36 20.48 9.80
CA GLU A 433 -2.10 19.72 9.81
C GLU A 433 -1.10 20.37 10.77
N LEU A 434 -1.03 19.84 11.99
CA LEU A 434 -0.17 20.40 13.04
C LEU A 434 1.22 19.74 13.03
N THR A 435 2.27 20.57 13.05
CA THR A 435 3.64 20.09 13.30
C THR A 435 3.82 19.64 14.75
N ASP A 436 4.82 18.79 15.02
CA ASP A 436 5.15 18.35 16.39
C ASP A 436 5.43 19.52 17.35
N HIS A 437 6.06 20.59 16.84
CA HIS A 437 6.29 21.81 17.60
C HIS A 437 4.95 22.49 17.95
N SER A 438 4.07 22.68 16.98
CA SER A 438 2.75 23.30 17.17
C SER A 438 1.88 22.51 18.16
N LYS A 439 1.88 21.18 18.05
CA LYS A 439 1.21 20.29 19.02
C LYS A 439 1.78 20.53 20.41
N SER A 440 3.10 20.50 20.58
CA SER A 440 3.74 20.74 21.89
C SER A 440 3.36 22.10 22.49
N SER A 441 3.38 23.17 21.69
CA SER A 441 2.99 24.52 22.14
C SER A 441 1.51 24.59 22.57
N LEU A 442 0.60 23.92 21.86
CA LEU A 442 -0.82 23.84 22.25
C LEU A 442 -1.02 23.13 23.60
N PHE A 443 -0.26 22.07 23.85
CA PHE A 443 -0.30 21.37 25.14
C PHE A 443 0.31 22.19 26.28
N GLU A 444 1.38 22.94 26.03
CA GLU A 444 1.95 23.89 26.99
C GLU A 444 1.01 25.07 27.25
N GLY A 445 0.24 25.48 26.24
CA GLY A 445 -0.76 26.56 26.30
C GLY A 445 -2.07 26.23 27.01
N GLY A 446 -2.26 25.01 27.52
CA GLY A 446 -3.48 24.63 28.26
C GLY A 446 -4.68 24.23 27.39
N ALA A 447 -4.47 23.93 26.11
CA ALA A 447 -5.52 23.42 25.23
C ALA A 447 -6.09 22.07 25.69
N LEU A 448 -5.30 21.27 26.43
CA LEU A 448 -5.72 19.96 26.93
C LEU A 448 -6.89 20.05 27.91
N ASP A 449 -6.77 20.82 29.00
CA ASP A 449 -7.83 21.01 30.00
C ASP A 449 -9.14 21.48 29.35
N SER A 450 -9.00 22.40 28.40
CA SER A 450 -10.08 22.99 27.62
C SER A 450 -10.85 21.95 26.81
N LEU A 451 -10.11 21.14 26.05
CA LEU A 451 -10.69 20.11 25.19
C LEU A 451 -11.31 18.98 26.03
N LEU A 452 -10.69 18.59 27.16
CA LEU A 452 -11.26 17.61 28.09
C LEU A 452 -12.55 18.11 28.73
N HIS A 453 -12.62 19.40 29.08
CA HIS A 453 -13.84 20.02 29.58
C HIS A 453 -14.96 20.01 28.52
N LEU A 454 -14.65 20.38 27.27
CA LEU A 454 -15.62 20.36 26.16
C LEU A 454 -16.08 18.93 25.82
N LEU A 455 -15.17 17.96 25.88
CA LEU A 455 -15.48 16.55 25.70
C LEU A 455 -16.42 16.02 26.79
N SER A 456 -16.27 16.51 28.03
CA SER A 456 -17.12 16.13 29.17
C SER A 456 -18.51 16.78 29.10
N ASN A 457 -18.55 18.10 28.87
CA ASN A 457 -19.72 18.95 29.11
C ASN A 457 -20.40 19.48 27.83
N GLY A 458 -19.81 19.31 26.65
CA GLY A 458 -20.33 19.83 25.39
C GLY A 458 -21.59 19.12 24.89
N ASN A 459 -22.29 19.74 23.94
CA ASN A 459 -23.34 19.06 23.17
C ASN A 459 -22.73 17.93 22.29
N PRO A 460 -23.53 17.01 21.73
CA PRO A 460 -23.01 15.85 20.97
C PRO A 460 -22.02 16.23 19.86
N LYS A 461 -22.30 17.32 19.12
CA LYS A 461 -21.43 17.83 18.05
C LYS A 461 -20.10 18.38 18.60
N MET A 462 -20.15 19.12 19.69
CA MET A 462 -18.97 19.65 20.38
C MET A 462 -18.09 18.51 20.93
N LYS A 463 -18.71 17.48 21.53
CA LYS A 463 -17.97 16.31 22.04
C LYS A 463 -17.21 15.59 20.93
N GLU A 464 -17.87 15.32 19.81
CA GLU A 464 -17.24 14.69 18.64
C GLU A 464 -16.09 15.54 18.09
N THR A 465 -16.32 16.84 17.93
CA THR A 465 -15.31 17.75 17.39
C THR A 465 -14.12 17.89 18.34
N ALA A 466 -14.36 17.97 19.65
CA ALA A 466 -13.31 18.00 20.67
C ALA A 466 -12.51 16.70 20.69
N ALA A 467 -13.15 15.55 20.49
CA ALA A 467 -12.46 14.26 20.35
C ALA A 467 -11.55 14.24 19.11
N LYS A 468 -12.01 14.73 17.95
CA LYS A 468 -11.17 14.84 16.75
C LYS A 468 -9.95 15.73 16.96
N ALA A 469 -10.14 16.89 17.60
CA ALA A 469 -9.04 17.80 17.94
C ALA A 469 -8.04 17.15 18.91
N LEU A 470 -8.52 16.46 19.95
CA LEU A 470 -7.67 15.70 20.86
C LEU A 470 -6.94 14.56 20.14
N CYS A 471 -7.59 13.88 19.20
CA CYS A 471 -7.00 12.82 18.39
C CYS A 471 -5.81 13.35 17.58
N ASN A 472 -5.99 14.46 16.85
CA ASN A 472 -4.92 15.13 16.11
C ASN A 472 -3.72 15.48 17.00
N LEU A 473 -4.00 16.06 18.17
CA LEU A 473 -3.03 16.43 19.19
C LEU A 473 -2.30 15.23 19.83
N SER A 474 -3.01 14.11 20.02
CA SER A 474 -2.51 12.89 20.66
C SER A 474 -1.54 12.08 19.78
N SER A 475 -1.40 12.41 18.50
CA SER A 475 -0.42 11.75 17.63
C SER A 475 1.05 12.00 18.06
N LEU A 476 1.32 13.00 18.91
CA LEU A 476 2.66 13.28 19.46
C LEU A 476 2.88 12.54 20.80
N PRO A 477 3.91 11.66 20.94
CA PRO A 477 4.11 10.89 22.17
C PRO A 477 4.37 11.70 23.45
N LYS A 478 4.92 12.92 23.35
CA LYS A 478 5.10 13.79 24.53
C LYS A 478 3.76 14.27 25.10
N SER A 479 2.81 14.54 24.21
CA SER A 479 1.47 15.02 24.53
C SER A 479 0.64 13.98 25.25
N THR A 480 0.66 12.74 24.74
CA THR A 480 -0.06 11.61 25.32
C THR A 480 0.41 11.30 26.75
N MET A 481 1.71 11.42 27.03
CA MET A 481 2.23 11.22 28.38
C MET A 481 1.71 12.25 29.39
N LYS A 482 1.45 13.49 28.96
CA LYS A 482 0.81 14.52 29.79
C LYS A 482 -0.66 14.19 30.03
N MET A 483 -1.38 13.76 28.99
CA MET A 483 -2.78 13.32 29.09
C MET A 483 -2.97 12.18 30.10
N ILE A 484 -2.05 11.19 30.11
CA ILE A 484 -2.09 10.09 31.08
C ILE A 484 -1.88 10.61 32.50
N LYS A 485 -0.90 11.49 32.72
CA LYS A 485 -0.61 12.09 34.04
C LYS A 485 -1.74 12.94 34.59
N GLU A 486 -2.51 13.59 33.73
CA GLU A 486 -3.67 14.42 34.11
C GLU A 486 -4.96 13.59 34.31
N GLY A 487 -4.90 12.26 34.23
CA GLY A 487 -6.03 11.38 34.51
C GLY A 487 -7.08 11.34 33.39
N SER A 488 -6.72 11.73 32.16
CA SER A 488 -7.65 11.78 31.02
C SER A 488 -8.22 10.42 30.63
N VAL A 489 -7.52 9.32 30.97
CA VAL A 489 -7.86 7.96 30.55
C VAL A 489 -9.25 7.54 31.04
N ASN A 490 -9.58 7.85 32.31
CA ASN A 490 -10.87 7.49 32.90
C ASN A 490 -12.04 8.17 32.18
N LEU A 491 -11.88 9.44 31.79
CA LEU A 491 -12.89 10.15 31.01
C LEU A 491 -13.10 9.49 29.63
N LEU A 492 -12.02 9.14 28.94
CA LEU A 492 -12.06 8.51 27.62
C LEU A 492 -12.74 7.13 27.68
N VAL A 493 -12.34 6.30 28.64
CA VAL A 493 -12.92 4.97 28.86
C VAL A 493 -14.41 5.06 29.19
N ASN A 494 -14.83 6.02 30.02
CA ASN A 494 -16.25 6.23 30.33
C ASN A 494 -17.07 6.63 29.10
N ILE A 495 -16.53 7.49 28.22
CA ILE A 495 -17.21 7.89 26.97
C ILE A 495 -17.32 6.71 26.00
N LEU A 496 -16.29 5.86 25.96
CA LEU A 496 -16.25 4.67 25.12
C LEU A 496 -17.35 3.67 25.52
N TYR A 497 -17.55 3.41 26.82
CA TYR A 497 -18.61 2.52 27.30
C TYR A 497 -20.01 3.10 27.25
N ASN A 498 -20.16 4.41 27.09
CA ASN A 498 -21.47 5.04 27.08
C ASN A 498 -22.24 4.72 25.80
N GLN A 499 -23.33 3.95 25.94
CA GLN A 499 -24.20 3.52 24.83
C GLN A 499 -24.93 4.68 24.12
N THR A 500 -24.96 5.87 24.73
CA THR A 500 -25.59 7.07 24.15
C THR A 500 -24.63 7.93 23.32
N SER A 501 -23.34 7.59 23.31
CA SER A 501 -22.32 8.27 22.50
C SER A 501 -22.52 8.00 21.01
N SER A 502 -22.22 8.97 20.15
CA SER A 502 -22.24 8.75 18.70
C SER A 502 -21.14 7.77 18.29
N HIS A 503 -21.40 7.03 17.20
CA HIS A 503 -20.43 6.12 16.60
C HIS A 503 -19.11 6.81 16.24
N CYS A 504 -19.16 8.00 15.64
CA CYS A 504 -17.97 8.78 15.31
C CYS A 504 -17.17 9.20 16.56
N LEU A 505 -17.85 9.56 17.66
CA LEU A 505 -17.19 9.89 18.92
C LEU A 505 -16.46 8.68 19.52
N GLN A 506 -17.07 7.49 19.47
CA GLN A 506 -16.44 6.25 19.94
C GLN A 506 -15.20 5.88 19.11
N ASP A 507 -15.26 6.06 17.79
CA ASP A 507 -14.14 5.79 16.88
C ASP A 507 -12.92 6.69 17.24
N GLU A 508 -13.14 8.00 17.42
CA GLU A 508 -12.07 8.95 17.78
C GLU A 508 -11.50 8.71 19.18
N VAL A 509 -12.36 8.39 20.16
CA VAL A 509 -11.92 8.10 21.53
C VAL A 509 -11.07 6.82 21.57
N ALA A 510 -11.44 5.79 20.79
CA ALA A 510 -10.65 4.57 20.68
C ALA A 510 -9.27 4.84 20.06
N ALA A 511 -9.21 5.70 19.03
CA ALA A 511 -7.95 6.13 18.42
C ALA A 511 -7.05 6.91 19.40
N ILE A 512 -7.62 7.79 20.24
CA ILE A 512 -6.86 8.47 21.30
C ILE A 512 -6.28 7.44 22.28
N ILE A 513 -7.07 6.47 22.75
CA ILE A 513 -6.62 5.42 23.67
C ILE A 513 -5.47 4.61 23.04
N MET A 514 -5.54 4.31 21.75
CA MET A 514 -4.46 3.68 20.99
C MET A 514 -3.18 4.53 21.00
N HIS A 515 -3.25 5.83 20.74
CA HIS A 515 -2.09 6.72 20.79
C HIS A 515 -1.49 6.79 22.20
N LEU A 516 -2.33 6.88 23.23
CA LEU A 516 -1.89 6.83 24.63
C LEU A 516 -1.12 5.54 24.92
N ALA A 517 -1.68 4.38 24.54
CA ALA A 517 -1.02 3.09 24.72
C ALA A 517 0.31 3.00 23.96
N THR A 518 0.36 3.47 22.71
CA THR A 518 1.58 3.46 21.87
C THR A 518 2.71 4.25 22.51
N SER A 519 2.41 5.39 23.15
CA SER A 519 3.41 6.20 23.86
C SER A 519 4.01 5.55 25.10
N THR A 520 3.40 4.47 25.61
CA THR A 520 3.96 3.68 26.72
C THR A 520 5.09 2.75 26.29
N MET A 521 5.26 2.48 24.97
CA MET A 521 6.31 1.61 24.44
C MET A 521 7.71 2.24 24.48
N SER A 522 7.81 3.56 24.32
CA SER A 522 9.08 4.28 24.16
C SER A 522 9.71 4.77 25.47
N GLN A 523 9.27 4.25 26.63
CA GLN A 523 9.78 4.67 27.93
C GLN A 523 11.20 4.12 28.17
N ASN A 524 12.19 5.02 28.27
CA ASN A 524 13.55 4.65 28.66
C ASN A 524 13.59 4.17 30.12
N SER A 525 14.43 3.17 30.40
CA SER A 525 14.53 2.36 31.62
C SER A 525 14.80 3.08 32.95
N ASN A 526 14.84 4.42 32.98
CA ASN A 526 15.25 5.24 34.13
C ASN A 526 14.09 6.01 34.81
N GLY A 527 12.84 5.88 34.35
CA GLY A 527 11.65 6.50 34.97
C GLY A 527 10.69 5.47 35.58
N THR A 528 9.80 5.91 36.49
CA THR A 528 8.69 5.06 36.97
C THR A 528 7.77 4.68 35.81
N PRO A 529 7.50 3.37 35.60
CA PRO A 529 6.63 2.94 34.51
C PRO A 529 5.20 3.46 34.76
N ILE A 530 4.67 4.20 33.79
CA ILE A 530 3.32 4.77 33.85
C ILE A 530 2.35 3.71 33.30
N SER A 531 1.41 3.26 34.12
CA SER A 531 0.34 2.37 33.69
C SER A 531 -0.75 3.19 33.01
N LEU A 532 -1.20 2.77 31.82
CA LEU A 532 -2.33 3.40 31.14
C LEU A 532 -3.66 3.11 31.87
N LEU A 533 -3.83 1.87 32.34
CA LEU A 533 -5.01 1.43 33.08
C LEU A 533 -4.61 1.18 34.54
N GLU A 534 -5.33 1.80 35.47
CA GLU A 534 -4.96 1.81 36.89
C GLU A 534 -5.42 0.54 37.62
N SER A 535 -6.52 -0.10 37.18
CA SER A 535 -7.06 -1.29 37.85
C SER A 535 -7.12 -2.55 36.97
N ASP A 536 -7.10 -3.71 37.63
CA ASP A 536 -7.25 -5.03 37.02
C ASP A 536 -8.64 -5.19 36.37
N GLY A 537 -9.65 -4.51 36.92
CA GLY A 537 -11.01 -4.46 36.37
C GLY A 537 -11.11 -3.70 35.06
N ASP A 538 -10.26 -2.69 34.83
CA ASP A 538 -10.29 -1.88 33.61
C ASP A 538 -9.76 -2.66 32.40
N ILE A 539 -8.71 -3.46 32.61
CA ILE A 539 -8.16 -4.36 31.57
C ILE A 539 -9.22 -5.39 31.16
N HIS A 540 -9.89 -5.99 32.15
CA HIS A 540 -10.96 -6.97 31.92
C HIS A 540 -12.16 -6.36 31.17
N SER A 541 -12.62 -5.20 31.63
CA SER A 541 -13.78 -4.50 31.04
C SER A 541 -13.49 -4.05 29.61
N LEU A 542 -12.28 -3.53 29.35
CA LEU A 542 -11.94 -3.01 28.02
C LEU A 542 -11.76 -4.15 27.02
N PHE A 543 -11.17 -5.26 27.46
CA PHE A 543 -10.99 -6.45 26.63
C PHE A 543 -12.32 -7.11 26.28
N SER A 544 -13.21 -7.28 27.25
CA SER A 544 -14.55 -7.83 27.00
C SER A 544 -15.40 -6.94 26.08
N PHE A 545 -15.17 -5.63 26.09
CA PHE A 545 -15.86 -4.68 25.22
C PHE A 545 -15.46 -4.79 23.74
N ILE A 546 -14.24 -5.23 23.42
CA ILE A 546 -13.82 -5.48 22.01
C ILE A 546 -14.80 -6.42 21.32
N GLY A 547 -15.24 -7.47 22.03
CA GLY A 547 -16.24 -8.46 21.60
C GLY A 547 -17.54 -7.88 21.05
N CYS A 548 -17.93 -6.69 21.52
CA CYS A 548 -19.26 -6.12 21.32
C CYS A 548 -19.24 -4.78 20.56
N THR A 549 -18.12 -4.44 19.91
CA THR A 549 -17.91 -3.14 19.26
C THR A 549 -17.87 -3.23 17.72
N ARG A 550 -17.78 -2.09 17.05
CA ARG A 550 -17.66 -1.98 15.58
C ARG A 550 -16.20 -2.19 15.14
N PRO A 551 -15.94 -2.63 13.89
CA PRO A 551 -14.58 -2.91 13.40
C PRO A 551 -13.54 -1.81 13.64
N SER A 552 -13.91 -0.53 13.47
CA SER A 552 -13.05 0.63 13.70
C SER A 552 -12.56 0.77 15.15
N VAL A 553 -13.48 0.61 16.11
CA VAL A 553 -13.18 0.62 17.54
C VAL A 553 -12.37 -0.62 17.93
N GLN A 554 -12.73 -1.78 17.39
CA GLN A 554 -12.03 -3.04 17.62
C GLN A 554 -10.56 -2.94 17.20
N GLU A 555 -10.29 -2.43 16.00
CA GLU A 555 -8.94 -2.24 15.48
C GLU A 555 -8.09 -1.35 16.40
N SER A 556 -8.62 -0.18 16.77
CA SER A 556 -7.91 0.77 17.64
C SER A 556 -7.60 0.17 19.02
N LEU A 557 -8.57 -0.54 19.62
CA LEU A 557 -8.38 -1.17 20.93
C LEU A 557 -7.40 -2.36 20.87
N LEU A 558 -7.44 -3.18 19.83
CA LEU A 558 -6.47 -4.26 19.62
C LEU A 558 -5.05 -3.70 19.49
N HIS A 559 -4.89 -2.60 18.77
CA HIS A 559 -3.62 -1.92 18.62
C HIS A 559 -3.14 -1.31 19.96
N ALA A 560 -4.05 -0.79 20.77
CA ALA A 560 -3.75 -0.34 22.13
C ALA A 560 -3.22 -1.49 23.02
N PHE A 561 -3.89 -2.64 23.01
CA PHE A 561 -3.44 -3.82 23.76
C PHE A 561 -2.09 -4.36 23.27
N TYR A 562 -1.82 -4.29 21.96
CA TYR A 562 -0.50 -4.60 21.42
C TYR A 562 0.57 -3.69 22.03
N ALA A 563 0.36 -2.37 22.00
CA ALA A 563 1.31 -1.42 22.56
C ALA A 563 1.56 -1.65 24.06
N MET A 564 0.50 -1.91 24.83
CA MET A 564 0.61 -2.25 26.25
C MET A 564 1.43 -3.53 26.49
N CYS A 565 1.30 -4.54 25.63
CA CYS A 565 2.07 -5.79 25.68
C CYS A 565 3.55 -5.65 25.30
N HIS A 566 3.98 -4.48 24.83
CA HIS A 566 5.37 -4.13 24.52
C HIS A 566 5.88 -2.97 25.39
N SER A 567 5.07 -2.51 26.34
CA SER A 567 5.48 -1.51 27.34
C SER A 567 6.35 -2.14 28.44
N PRO A 568 7.03 -1.34 29.29
CA PRO A 568 7.74 -1.85 30.46
C PRO A 568 6.87 -2.66 31.44
N LEU A 569 5.53 -2.51 31.36
CA LEU A 569 4.55 -3.25 32.17
C LEU A 569 3.96 -4.48 31.45
N ALA A 570 4.55 -4.88 30.31
CA ALA A 570 4.09 -5.98 29.49
C ALA A 570 3.87 -7.29 30.27
N ALA A 571 4.77 -7.63 31.20
CA ALA A 571 4.64 -8.85 32.00
C ALA A 571 3.35 -8.87 32.83
N THR A 572 3.00 -7.74 33.46
CA THR A 572 1.78 -7.58 34.25
C THR A 572 0.53 -7.64 33.37
N VAL A 573 0.54 -6.96 32.22
CA VAL A 573 -0.58 -6.98 31.26
C VAL A 573 -0.80 -8.40 30.72
N LYS A 574 0.27 -9.08 30.30
CA LYS A 574 0.21 -10.47 29.80
C LYS A 574 -0.28 -11.44 30.88
N ALA A 575 0.19 -11.30 32.13
CA ALA A 575 -0.26 -12.15 33.24
C ALA A 575 -1.75 -11.98 33.53
N LYS A 576 -2.27 -10.75 33.47
CA LYS A 576 -3.70 -10.46 33.72
C LYS A 576 -4.59 -10.93 32.58
N LEU A 577 -4.17 -10.73 31.34
CA LEU A 577 -4.88 -11.30 30.18
C LEU A 577 -5.03 -12.82 30.36
N ARG A 578 -3.98 -13.54 30.82
CA ARG A 578 -4.01 -15.00 31.06
C ARG A 578 -5.06 -15.48 32.06
N GLN A 579 -5.60 -14.59 32.89
CA GLN A 579 -6.61 -14.91 33.89
C GLN A 579 -8.05 -14.72 33.39
N LEU A 580 -8.27 -14.27 32.15
CA LEU A 580 -9.60 -14.11 31.56
C LEU A 580 -10.28 -15.48 31.31
N GLU A 581 -11.59 -15.57 31.56
CA GLU A 581 -12.35 -16.84 31.47
C GLU A 581 -12.64 -17.28 30.02
N LYS A 582 -12.58 -18.61 29.78
CA LYS A 582 -12.75 -19.26 28.46
C LYS A 582 -14.01 -18.85 27.68
N LYS A 583 -15.13 -18.53 28.34
CA LYS A 583 -16.40 -18.15 27.66
C LYS A 583 -16.37 -16.77 26.99
N GLN A 584 -15.54 -15.85 27.49
CA GLN A 584 -15.46 -14.49 26.95
C GLN A 584 -14.52 -14.41 25.73
N VAL A 585 -13.56 -15.33 25.65
CA VAL A 585 -12.59 -15.47 24.55
C VAL A 585 -13.23 -16.05 23.27
N VAL A 586 -14.28 -16.87 23.40
CA VAL A 586 -14.98 -17.50 22.26
C VAL A 586 -15.72 -16.49 21.39
N ASN A 587 -16.26 -15.40 21.94
CA ASN A 587 -16.87 -14.33 21.13
C ASN A 587 -15.85 -13.58 20.24
N CYS A 588 -14.55 -13.72 20.50
CA CYS A 588 -13.49 -13.13 19.68
C CYS A 588 -13.11 -13.99 18.46
N GLN A 589 -13.68 -15.20 18.29
CA GLN A 589 -13.35 -16.11 17.19
C GLN A 589 -13.76 -15.53 15.82
N THR A 590 -14.94 -14.92 15.73
CA THR A 590 -15.41 -14.16 14.54
C THR A 590 -14.61 -12.88 14.32
N LEU A 591 -14.15 -12.28 15.40
CA LEU A 591 -13.53 -10.96 15.51
C LEU A 591 -12.06 -10.98 15.07
N VAL A 592 -11.34 -12.04 15.43
CA VAL A 592 -9.96 -12.30 14.97
C VAL A 592 -9.95 -12.68 13.49
N LEU A 593 -10.94 -13.42 13.01
CA LEU A 593 -11.13 -13.73 11.59
C LEU A 593 -11.51 -12.48 10.78
N GLU A 594 -12.45 -11.66 11.25
CA GLU A 594 -12.85 -10.41 10.58
C GLU A 594 -11.73 -9.37 10.58
N VAL A 595 -10.96 -9.21 11.66
CA VAL A 595 -9.82 -8.28 11.71
C VAL A 595 -8.63 -8.79 10.89
N ALA A 596 -8.35 -10.10 10.88
CA ALA A 596 -7.32 -10.69 10.03
C ALA A 596 -7.60 -10.49 8.53
N TYR A 597 -8.88 -10.54 8.13
CA TYR A 597 -9.30 -10.29 6.74
C TYR A 597 -9.47 -8.80 6.41
N SER A 598 -9.91 -7.97 7.36
CA SER A 598 -10.21 -6.53 7.12
C SER A 598 -8.97 -5.66 7.21
N VAL A 599 -8.03 -5.97 8.11
CA VAL A 599 -6.82 -5.19 8.37
C VAL A 599 -5.62 -5.98 7.89
N LYS A 600 -5.37 -5.93 6.57
CA LYS A 600 -4.34 -6.68 5.82
C LYS A 600 -2.88 -6.57 6.36
N HIS A 601 -2.63 -5.88 7.48
CA HIS A 601 -1.29 -5.56 7.98
C HIS A 601 -1.02 -5.88 9.46
N LEU A 602 -2.02 -6.30 10.26
CA LEU A 602 -1.90 -6.37 11.72
C LEU A 602 -2.28 -7.74 12.32
N MET A 603 -1.78 -8.83 11.75
CA MET A 603 -1.76 -10.10 12.48
C MET A 603 -0.81 -9.97 13.67
N LEU A 604 -1.33 -9.69 14.87
CA LEU A 604 -0.56 -9.45 16.08
C LEU A 604 -0.05 -10.78 16.66
N PRO A 605 1.25 -11.12 16.58
CA PRO A 605 1.76 -12.41 17.05
C PRO A 605 1.48 -12.61 18.54
N ASN A 606 1.66 -11.58 19.37
CA ASN A 606 1.45 -11.68 20.82
C ASN A 606 -0.02 -11.82 21.25
N PHE A 607 -0.98 -11.32 20.46
CA PHE A 607 -2.42 -11.45 20.76
C PHE A 607 -2.96 -12.82 20.35
N PHE A 608 -2.50 -13.33 19.21
CA PHE A 608 -2.87 -14.67 18.74
C PHE A 608 -2.09 -15.76 19.53
N LEU A 609 -0.89 -15.46 20.06
CA LEU A 609 -0.18 -16.28 21.07
C LEU A 609 -1.01 -16.43 22.34
N PHE A 610 -1.58 -15.32 22.81
CA PHE A 610 -2.47 -15.30 23.96
C PHE A 610 -3.74 -16.14 23.73
N TYR A 611 -4.30 -16.08 22.52
CA TYR A 611 -5.50 -16.83 22.10
C TYR A 611 -5.25 -18.34 21.89
N CYS A 612 -4.16 -18.72 21.20
CA CYS A 612 -3.79 -20.11 20.94
C CYS A 612 -3.37 -20.88 22.19
N LEU A 613 -2.76 -20.22 23.18
CA LEU A 613 -2.37 -20.88 24.43
C LEU A 613 -3.56 -21.32 25.31
N GLN A 614 -4.80 -20.89 25.02
CA GLN A 614 -5.97 -21.22 25.85
C GLN A 614 -6.92 -22.29 25.29
N ASN A 615 -6.84 -22.65 23.99
CA ASN A 615 -7.76 -23.59 23.34
C ASN A 615 -7.05 -24.52 22.33
N SER A 616 -7.26 -25.83 22.49
CA SER A 616 -6.70 -26.92 21.67
C SER A 616 -7.45 -27.20 20.35
N GLU A 617 -8.41 -26.34 19.97
CA GLU A 617 -9.20 -26.44 18.72
C GLU A 617 -8.78 -25.38 17.68
N ASN A 618 -7.69 -24.63 17.92
CA ASN A 618 -7.31 -23.45 17.14
C ASN A 618 -6.00 -23.63 16.34
N GLU A 619 -5.32 -24.76 16.46
CA GLU A 619 -4.08 -25.06 15.74
C GLU A 619 -4.31 -25.30 14.24
N GLU A 620 -5.47 -25.83 13.83
CA GLU A 620 -5.87 -25.91 12.40
C GLU A 620 -6.01 -24.54 11.76
N LEU A 621 -6.48 -23.54 12.52
CA LEU A 621 -6.61 -22.16 12.07
C LEU A 621 -5.22 -21.51 11.88
N LEU A 622 -4.27 -21.79 12.76
CA LEU A 622 -2.90 -21.29 12.61
C LEU A 622 -2.23 -21.87 11.35
N VAL A 623 -2.47 -23.16 11.07
CA VAL A 623 -1.98 -23.84 9.86
C VAL A 623 -2.67 -23.29 8.61
N SER A 624 -3.96 -22.94 8.66
CA SER A 624 -4.65 -22.31 7.53
C SER A 624 -4.14 -20.89 7.26
N LEU A 625 -3.80 -20.12 8.31
CA LEU A 625 -3.20 -18.79 8.17
C LEU A 625 -1.75 -18.85 7.65
N CYS A 626 -1.02 -19.94 7.93
CA CYS A 626 0.26 -20.20 7.27
C CYS A 626 0.11 -20.49 5.76
N LYS A 627 -1.10 -20.82 5.29
CA LYS A 627 -1.41 -21.01 3.85
C LYS A 627 -1.98 -19.74 3.19
N ASP A 628 -2.08 -18.63 3.91
CA ASP A 628 -2.67 -17.38 3.42
C ASP A 628 -1.83 -16.76 2.27
N GLU A 629 -2.51 -16.21 1.26
CA GLU A 629 -1.83 -15.57 0.13
C GLU A 629 -1.12 -14.26 0.54
N HIS A 630 -1.60 -13.59 1.59
CA HIS A 630 -1.07 -12.30 2.02
C HIS A 630 0.23 -12.47 2.82
N PRO A 631 1.37 -11.92 2.35
CA PRO A 631 2.70 -12.22 2.88
C PRO A 631 2.89 -11.81 4.35
N LYS A 632 2.28 -10.71 4.79
CA LYS A 632 2.38 -10.28 6.20
C LYS A 632 1.57 -11.16 7.16
N VAL A 633 0.40 -11.64 6.70
CA VAL A 633 -0.49 -12.49 7.52
C VAL A 633 0.19 -13.83 7.75
N ARG A 634 0.68 -14.41 6.66
CA ARG A 634 1.47 -15.63 6.66
C ARG A 634 2.75 -15.52 7.50
N ALA A 635 3.56 -14.47 7.30
CA ALA A 635 4.78 -14.26 8.08
C ALA A 635 4.52 -14.18 9.59
N ASN A 636 3.48 -13.46 10.00
CA ASN A 636 3.13 -13.35 11.42
C ASN A 636 2.57 -14.65 11.99
N ALA A 637 1.81 -15.42 11.20
CA ALA A 637 1.36 -16.76 11.59
C ALA A 637 2.54 -17.72 11.80
N VAL A 638 3.54 -17.71 10.91
CA VAL A 638 4.74 -18.55 11.02
C VAL A 638 5.61 -18.14 12.22
N LYS A 639 5.82 -16.83 12.44
CA LYS A 639 6.54 -16.31 13.63
C LYS A 639 5.86 -16.72 14.93
N LEU A 640 4.54 -16.61 14.95
CA LEU A 640 3.76 -17.05 16.09
C LEU A 640 3.90 -18.55 16.32
N PHE A 641 3.89 -19.33 15.25
CA PHE A 641 4.10 -20.76 15.32
C PHE A 641 5.46 -21.09 15.95
N CYS A 642 6.50 -20.34 15.56
CA CYS A 642 7.83 -20.43 16.18
C CYS A 642 7.78 -20.14 17.69
N CYS A 643 7.15 -19.04 18.12
CA CYS A 643 7.03 -18.71 19.56
C CYS A 643 6.23 -19.74 20.36
N LEU A 644 5.17 -20.33 19.79
CA LEU A 644 4.42 -21.41 20.45
C LEU A 644 5.28 -22.66 20.71
N THR A 645 6.24 -22.93 19.82
CA THR A 645 7.24 -23.99 20.03
C THR A 645 8.38 -23.60 20.97
N GLU A 646 8.42 -22.35 21.49
CA GLU A 646 9.41 -21.88 22.47
C GLU A 646 8.91 -21.93 23.91
N ASP A 647 7.63 -21.57 24.11
CA ASP A 647 7.02 -21.37 25.42
C ASP A 647 6.09 -22.53 25.87
N GLY A 648 5.85 -23.52 25.01
CA GLY A 648 4.82 -24.56 25.19
C GLY A 648 5.27 -25.85 25.90
N ASN A 649 4.30 -26.66 26.35
CA ASN A 649 4.53 -28.03 26.81
C ASN A 649 4.69 -28.93 25.57
N ASP A 650 5.92 -29.03 25.07
CA ASP A 650 6.33 -29.48 23.71
C ASP A 650 5.65 -30.75 23.17
N LYS A 651 5.23 -31.68 24.03
CA LYS A 651 4.73 -33.00 23.61
C LYS A 651 3.35 -32.94 22.96
N GLU A 652 2.47 -32.09 23.49
CA GLU A 652 1.07 -32.01 23.06
C GLU A 652 0.89 -31.27 21.74
N ILE A 653 1.72 -30.26 21.48
CA ILE A 653 1.71 -29.49 20.24
C ILE A 653 2.24 -30.38 19.10
N ILE A 654 3.30 -31.15 19.36
CA ILE A 654 3.95 -32.01 18.35
C ILE A 654 3.07 -33.20 17.95
N ASP A 655 2.41 -33.88 18.90
CA ASP A 655 1.54 -35.03 18.62
C ASP A 655 0.28 -34.67 17.82
N ARG A 656 -0.13 -33.39 17.81
CA ARG A 656 -1.33 -32.90 17.11
C ARG A 656 -1.05 -32.28 15.75
N MET A 657 0.22 -32.22 15.31
CA MET A 657 0.58 -31.68 14.00
C MET A 657 0.70 -32.78 12.94
N GLY A 658 -0.15 -32.70 11.92
CA GLY A 658 -0.16 -33.63 10.78
C GLY A 658 0.72 -33.21 9.60
N GLN A 659 0.73 -34.06 8.56
CA GLN A 659 1.49 -33.91 7.29
C GLN A 659 1.35 -32.52 6.64
N GLN A 660 0.15 -31.92 6.71
CA GLN A 660 -0.14 -30.65 6.03
C GLN A 660 0.65 -29.45 6.57
N SER A 661 1.04 -29.45 7.85
CA SER A 661 1.79 -28.34 8.45
C SER A 661 3.23 -28.32 7.95
N ILE A 662 3.87 -29.50 7.86
CA ILE A 662 5.24 -29.64 7.38
C ILE A 662 5.33 -29.31 5.89
N GLU A 663 4.39 -29.82 5.07
CA GLU A 663 4.33 -29.46 3.65
C GLU A 663 4.13 -27.96 3.43
N THR A 664 3.32 -27.32 4.27
CA THR A 664 3.09 -25.87 4.20
C THR A 664 4.34 -25.10 4.56
N LEU A 665 5.02 -25.45 5.66
CA LEU A 665 6.27 -24.80 6.08
C LEU A 665 7.38 -25.00 5.03
N ILE A 666 7.49 -26.19 4.43
CA ILE A 666 8.44 -26.46 3.34
C ILE A 666 8.10 -25.62 2.10
N LYS A 667 6.82 -25.53 1.72
CA LYS A 667 6.39 -24.66 0.61
C LYS A 667 6.73 -23.19 0.88
N ILE A 668 6.56 -22.71 2.10
CA ILE A 668 6.93 -21.34 2.49
C ILE A 668 8.43 -21.16 2.34
N ILE A 669 9.25 -22.07 2.87
CA ILE A 669 10.71 -22.02 2.76
C ILE A 669 11.18 -22.01 1.28
N GLN A 670 10.46 -22.70 0.39
CA GLN A 670 10.79 -22.77 -1.04
C GLN A 670 10.32 -21.55 -1.86
N SER A 671 9.25 -20.88 -1.43
CA SER A 671 8.57 -19.84 -2.22
C SER A 671 8.67 -18.43 -1.63
N CYS A 672 9.09 -18.30 -0.39
CA CYS A 672 9.10 -17.04 0.32
C CYS A 672 10.36 -16.22 0.04
N SER A 673 10.19 -14.91 -0.20
CA SER A 673 11.27 -13.93 -0.33
C SER A 673 11.58 -13.17 0.96
N ASN A 674 10.91 -13.50 2.07
CA ASN A 674 11.06 -12.82 3.36
C ASN A 674 11.94 -13.67 4.29
N GLU A 675 13.13 -13.16 4.59
CA GLU A 675 14.18 -13.85 5.36
C GLU A 675 13.71 -14.22 6.79
N GLU A 676 12.99 -13.31 7.48
CA GLU A 676 12.49 -13.57 8.85
C GLU A 676 11.40 -14.64 8.89
N GLU A 677 10.56 -14.71 7.84
CA GLU A 677 9.51 -15.72 7.69
C GLU A 677 10.13 -17.10 7.42
N THR A 678 11.14 -17.15 6.55
CA THR A 678 11.91 -18.37 6.27
C THR A 678 12.66 -18.86 7.51
N ALA A 679 13.33 -17.96 8.25
CA ALA A 679 14.01 -18.30 9.50
C ALA A 679 13.04 -18.86 10.55
N SER A 680 11.86 -18.24 10.69
CA SER A 680 10.82 -18.71 11.61
C SER A 680 10.27 -20.09 11.21
N ALA A 681 10.04 -20.32 9.92
CA ALA A 681 9.58 -21.62 9.41
C ALA A 681 10.65 -22.72 9.64
N LEU A 682 11.92 -22.41 9.38
CA LEU A 682 13.04 -23.31 9.63
C LEU A 682 13.20 -23.63 11.12
N CYS A 683 13.03 -22.62 11.98
CA CYS A 683 13.09 -22.78 13.42
C CYS A 683 12.05 -23.80 13.90
N VAL A 684 10.79 -23.67 13.45
CA VAL A 684 9.73 -24.64 13.72
C VAL A 684 10.15 -26.04 13.27
N ILE A 685 10.55 -26.24 12.00
CA ILE A 685 10.96 -27.56 11.47
C ILE A 685 12.10 -28.19 12.28
N SER A 686 13.10 -27.40 12.67
CA SER A 686 14.26 -27.88 13.42
C SER A 686 13.87 -28.43 14.81
N ARG A 687 12.84 -27.87 15.44
CA ARG A 687 12.39 -28.22 16.79
C ARG A 687 11.45 -29.42 16.81
N LEU A 688 10.55 -29.54 15.83
CA LEU A 688 9.67 -30.71 15.69
C LEU A 688 10.46 -32.02 15.62
N ASN A 689 11.61 -31.99 14.94
CA ASN A 689 12.45 -33.15 14.75
C ASN A 689 13.36 -33.47 15.95
N LYS A 690 13.40 -32.62 16.99
CA LYS A 690 14.15 -32.92 18.23
C LYS A 690 13.37 -33.82 19.19
N HIS A 691 12.04 -33.73 19.22
CA HIS A 691 11.19 -34.45 20.18
C HIS A 691 10.51 -35.71 19.65
N SER A 692 10.38 -35.88 18.32
CA SER A 692 9.87 -37.12 17.70
C SER A 692 10.79 -38.35 17.89
N LEU A 693 11.94 -38.16 18.54
CA LEU A 693 13.02 -39.14 18.68
C LEU A 693 12.91 -40.05 19.93
N ASP A 694 11.85 -39.94 20.74
CA ASP A 694 11.63 -40.82 21.90
C ASP A 694 10.88 -42.13 21.56
N PHE A 695 10.41 -42.33 20.33
CA PHE A 695 9.80 -43.59 19.90
C PHE A 695 10.85 -44.65 19.50
N ASN A 696 11.67 -45.07 20.47
CA ASN A 696 12.51 -46.27 20.37
C ASN A 696 11.78 -47.55 20.81
N PHE A 697 10.45 -47.53 20.89
CA PHE A 697 9.64 -48.69 21.25
C PHE A 697 8.67 -49.01 20.12
N LEU A 698 8.86 -50.20 19.51
CA LEU A 698 8.07 -50.86 18.46
C LEU A 698 8.76 -50.92 17.08
N CYS A 699 9.91 -51.59 17.04
CA CYS A 699 10.22 -52.41 15.86
C CYS A 699 10.70 -53.78 16.34
N GLY A 700 9.74 -54.62 16.71
CA GLY A 700 9.93 -56.05 16.74
C GLY A 700 9.84 -56.58 15.31
N SER A 701 10.90 -57.26 14.89
CA SER A 701 10.97 -58.30 13.85
C SER A 701 9.84 -58.33 12.82
N PHE A 702 10.01 -57.72 11.65
CA PHE A 702 9.29 -58.12 10.44
C PHE A 702 10.20 -58.10 9.21
N ASP A 703 10.20 -59.24 8.52
CA ASP A 703 10.91 -59.52 7.28
C ASP A 703 10.27 -58.84 6.06
N TYR A 704 11.16 -58.30 5.20
CA TYR A 704 11.09 -58.00 3.76
C TYR A 704 9.84 -57.33 3.13
N SER A 705 10.00 -56.04 2.77
CA SER A 705 9.58 -55.48 1.47
C SER A 705 10.56 -54.39 1.00
N GLU A 706 10.77 -54.28 -0.32
CA GLU A 706 11.96 -53.76 -1.01
C GLU A 706 12.15 -52.22 -1.10
N SER A 707 11.56 -51.40 -0.21
CA SER A 707 11.87 -49.96 -0.20
C SER A 707 11.73 -49.33 1.20
N GLY A 708 12.66 -49.65 2.09
CA GLY A 708 12.82 -48.94 3.36
C GLY A 708 13.49 -47.57 3.17
N CYS A 709 13.23 -46.62 4.08
CA CYS A 709 13.86 -45.29 4.04
C CYS A 709 15.39 -45.42 4.07
N PRO A 710 16.13 -44.69 3.21
CA PRO A 710 17.57 -44.85 3.12
C PRO A 710 18.29 -44.48 4.42
N VAL A 711 17.69 -43.63 5.28
CA VAL A 711 18.27 -43.18 6.57
C VAL A 711 17.79 -44.02 7.75
N HIS A 712 16.49 -44.35 7.79
CA HIS A 712 15.88 -45.06 8.92
C HIS A 712 15.89 -46.59 8.77
N GLN A 713 16.24 -47.11 7.58
CA GLN A 713 16.35 -48.54 7.28
C GLN A 713 15.09 -49.34 7.66
N GLY A 714 13.93 -48.69 7.56
CA GLY A 714 12.62 -49.21 7.91
C GLY A 714 11.51 -48.30 7.35
N ILE A 715 10.25 -48.64 7.63
CA ILE A 715 9.09 -47.83 7.22
C ILE A 715 9.07 -46.57 8.07
N CYS A 716 9.20 -45.42 7.43
CA CYS A 716 9.14 -44.13 8.09
C CYS A 716 8.19 -43.24 7.28
N THR A 717 7.42 -42.38 7.95
CA THR A 717 6.52 -41.43 7.29
C THR A 717 6.76 -40.02 7.81
N VAL A 718 6.24 -39.03 7.10
CA VAL A 718 6.25 -37.63 7.54
C VAL A 718 5.51 -37.46 8.88
N GLU A 719 4.44 -38.24 9.11
CA GLU A 719 3.60 -38.15 10.31
C GLU A 719 4.16 -38.93 11.51
N SER A 720 4.66 -40.15 11.29
CA SER A 720 5.09 -41.03 12.39
C SER A 720 6.55 -40.81 12.81
N SER A 721 7.38 -40.25 11.94
CA SER A 721 8.83 -40.18 12.15
C SER A 721 9.47 -38.86 11.72
N PHE A 722 8.65 -37.89 11.26
CA PHE A 722 9.12 -36.58 10.80
C PHE A 722 10.30 -36.67 9.81
N CYS A 723 10.27 -37.67 8.91
CA CYS A 723 11.41 -37.95 8.05
C CYS A 723 11.61 -36.87 6.98
N LEU A 724 12.75 -36.16 7.06
CA LEU A 724 13.14 -35.13 6.07
C LEU A 724 13.33 -35.69 4.65
N VAL A 725 13.67 -36.97 4.51
CA VAL A 725 13.86 -37.63 3.21
C VAL A 725 12.51 -37.86 2.54
N GLU A 726 11.54 -38.43 3.25
CA GLU A 726 10.16 -38.60 2.77
C GLU A 726 9.49 -37.26 2.46
N ALA A 727 9.78 -36.23 3.26
CA ALA A 727 9.28 -34.88 3.04
C ALA A 727 9.97 -34.12 1.88
N ASN A 728 10.93 -34.75 1.17
CA ASN A 728 11.76 -34.11 0.15
C ASN A 728 12.44 -32.80 0.62
N ALA A 729 12.74 -32.69 1.91
CA ALA A 729 13.25 -31.45 2.53
C ALA A 729 14.77 -31.31 2.42
N VAL A 730 15.52 -32.39 2.15
CA VAL A 730 16.98 -32.40 2.18
C VAL A 730 17.61 -31.44 1.16
N SER A 731 17.18 -31.48 -0.11
CA SER A 731 17.74 -30.62 -1.16
C SER A 731 17.43 -29.12 -0.95
N PRO A 732 16.19 -28.72 -0.58
CA PRO A 732 15.89 -27.35 -0.18
C PRO A 732 16.77 -26.86 0.98
N LEU A 733 16.89 -27.66 2.05
CA LEU A 733 17.70 -27.30 3.21
C LEU A 733 19.19 -27.16 2.87
N VAL A 734 19.72 -28.00 1.97
CA VAL A 734 21.11 -27.88 1.48
C VAL A 734 21.32 -26.58 0.71
N THR A 735 20.31 -26.13 -0.04
CA THR A 735 20.39 -24.86 -0.80
C THR A 735 20.51 -23.65 0.14
N LEU A 736 19.79 -23.69 1.27
CA LEU A 736 19.79 -22.63 2.29
C LEU A 736 21.08 -22.53 3.11
N LEU A 737 21.96 -23.52 3.05
CA LEU A 737 23.31 -23.41 3.64
C LEU A 737 24.20 -22.39 2.91
N GLY A 738 23.78 -21.90 1.75
CA GLY A 738 24.46 -20.85 0.99
C GLY A 738 23.87 -19.45 1.17
N ASP A 739 22.90 -19.28 2.07
CA ASP A 739 22.19 -18.02 2.30
C ASP A 739 23.10 -16.94 2.92
N PRO A 740 22.92 -15.63 2.60
CA PRO A 740 23.66 -14.56 3.25
C PRO A 740 23.38 -14.44 4.76
N ASP A 741 22.21 -14.86 5.24
CA ASP A 741 21.85 -14.83 6.66
C ASP A 741 22.40 -16.05 7.41
N GLN A 742 23.14 -15.78 8.49
CA GLN A 742 23.78 -16.80 9.31
C GLN A 742 22.78 -17.56 10.18
N ASP A 743 21.66 -16.94 10.58
CA ASP A 743 20.62 -17.60 11.38
C ASP A 743 19.84 -18.62 10.53
N VAL A 744 19.58 -18.29 9.25
CA VAL A 744 19.00 -19.20 8.25
C VAL A 744 19.92 -20.39 7.98
N CYS A 745 21.22 -20.12 7.81
CA CYS A 745 22.23 -21.17 7.66
C CYS A 745 22.30 -22.09 8.90
N GLU A 746 22.23 -21.52 10.10
CA GLU A 746 22.29 -22.26 11.36
C GLU A 746 21.06 -23.14 11.56
N ALA A 747 19.85 -22.63 11.31
CA ALA A 747 18.61 -23.39 11.41
C ALA A 747 18.55 -24.52 10.36
N SER A 748 18.98 -24.23 9.12
CA SER A 748 19.06 -25.23 8.04
C SER A 748 20.07 -26.33 8.36
N LEU A 749 21.22 -25.96 8.94
CA LEU A 749 22.21 -26.91 9.40
C LEU A 749 21.64 -27.77 10.54
N ASP A 750 21.02 -27.18 11.56
CA ASP A 750 20.43 -27.92 12.68
C ASP A 750 19.40 -28.96 12.21
N ALA A 751 18.56 -28.62 11.22
CA ALA A 751 17.62 -29.55 10.61
C ALA A 751 18.36 -30.70 9.89
N LEU A 752 19.36 -30.42 9.05
CA LEU A 752 20.12 -31.44 8.33
C LEU A 752 20.94 -32.35 9.26
N LEU A 753 21.49 -31.81 10.36
CA LEU A 753 22.28 -32.57 11.33
C LEU A 753 21.45 -33.63 12.07
N THR A 754 20.12 -33.56 12.03
CA THR A 754 19.24 -34.64 12.53
C THR A 754 19.47 -35.98 11.81
N LEU A 755 19.82 -35.93 10.52
CA LEU A 755 20.04 -37.12 9.68
C LEU A 755 21.28 -37.91 10.10
N ILE A 756 22.26 -37.25 10.72
CA ILE A 756 23.54 -37.86 11.09
C ILE A 756 23.68 -38.06 12.60
N LYS A 757 22.58 -38.14 13.37
CA LYS A 757 22.60 -38.46 14.81
C LYS A 757 22.77 -39.96 15.08
N ALA A 758 23.56 -40.30 16.09
CA ALA A 758 23.79 -41.66 16.63
C ALA A 758 24.02 -42.73 15.54
N GLU A 759 23.22 -43.81 15.54
CA GLU A 759 23.35 -45.00 14.68
C GLU A 759 23.05 -44.73 13.19
N ARG A 760 22.44 -43.58 12.86
CA ARG A 760 22.05 -43.19 11.49
C ARG A 760 23.20 -42.54 10.71
N LEU A 761 24.35 -42.33 11.35
CA LEU A 761 25.52 -41.65 10.78
C LEU A 761 25.95 -42.14 9.38
N PRO A 762 26.10 -43.46 9.09
CA PRO A 762 26.52 -43.92 7.77
C PRO A 762 25.49 -43.60 6.67
N TYR A 763 24.22 -43.84 6.98
CA TYR A 763 23.11 -43.66 6.04
C TYR A 763 22.77 -42.19 5.79
N GLY A 764 22.71 -41.38 6.85
CA GLY A 764 22.48 -39.93 6.75
C GLY A 764 23.61 -39.22 6.01
N SER A 765 24.86 -39.64 6.22
CA SER A 765 26.00 -39.06 5.50
C SER A 765 25.95 -39.38 4.01
N LYS A 766 25.48 -40.58 3.63
CA LYS A 766 25.24 -40.95 2.23
C LYS A 766 24.18 -40.07 1.58
N VAL A 767 23.02 -39.89 2.22
CA VAL A 767 21.95 -39.02 1.72
C VAL A 767 22.41 -37.57 1.58
N LEU A 768 23.16 -37.04 2.56
CA LEU A 768 23.75 -35.70 2.47
C LEU A 768 24.78 -35.60 1.34
N SER A 769 25.56 -36.65 1.09
CA SER A 769 26.51 -36.68 -0.01
C SER A 769 25.81 -36.74 -1.38
N GLU A 770 24.73 -37.49 -1.52
CA GLU A 770 23.94 -37.59 -2.76
C GLU A 770 23.22 -36.27 -3.06
N ALA A 771 22.77 -35.56 -2.02
CA ALA A 771 22.19 -34.22 -2.13
C ALA A 771 23.23 -33.10 -2.29
N ASN A 772 24.53 -33.41 -2.45
CA ASN A 772 25.64 -32.44 -2.49
C ASN A 772 25.73 -31.51 -1.26
N GLY A 773 25.20 -31.93 -0.09
CA GLY A 773 25.15 -31.13 1.13
C GLY A 773 26.46 -31.01 1.90
N ILE A 774 27.37 -31.98 1.78
CA ILE A 774 28.64 -31.98 2.53
C ILE A 774 29.55 -30.82 2.09
N HIS A 775 29.52 -30.43 0.83
CA HIS A 775 30.35 -29.33 0.31
C HIS A 775 29.92 -27.94 0.87
N PRO A 776 28.64 -27.54 0.81
CA PRO A 776 28.14 -26.36 1.52
C PRO A 776 28.44 -26.36 3.03
N ILE A 777 28.30 -27.51 3.70
CA ILE A 777 28.65 -27.65 5.12
C ILE A 777 30.12 -27.29 5.37
N ILE A 778 31.06 -27.78 4.54
CA ILE A 778 32.48 -27.43 4.66
C ILE A 778 32.72 -25.94 4.43
N LYS A 779 32.00 -25.32 3.48
CA LYS A 779 32.13 -23.88 3.18
C LYS A 779 31.76 -23.00 4.39
N LEU A 780 30.81 -23.45 5.23
CA LEU A 780 30.39 -22.74 6.45
C LEU A 780 31.49 -22.66 7.54
N LEU A 781 32.59 -23.40 7.41
CA LEU A 781 33.78 -23.21 8.27
C LEU A 781 34.36 -21.79 8.17
N ASN A 782 34.13 -21.10 7.04
CA ASN A 782 34.57 -19.71 6.83
C ASN A 782 33.56 -18.65 7.31
N SER A 783 32.48 -19.05 7.99
CA SER A 783 31.46 -18.12 8.51
C SER A 783 32.01 -17.23 9.64
N THR A 784 31.37 -16.09 9.93
CA THR A 784 31.78 -15.22 11.05
C THR A 784 31.16 -15.63 12.39
N SER A 785 30.15 -16.52 12.40
CA SER A 785 29.51 -17.02 13.61
C SER A 785 30.30 -18.18 14.22
N SER A 786 30.79 -17.98 15.44
CA SER A 786 31.51 -19.03 16.17
C SER A 786 30.63 -20.21 16.60
N SER A 787 29.31 -19.99 16.80
CA SER A 787 28.32 -21.04 17.07
C SER A 787 28.18 -21.97 15.86
N LEU A 788 28.02 -21.38 14.68
CA LEU A 788 27.87 -22.11 13.42
C LEU A 788 29.14 -22.91 13.09
N GLN A 789 30.32 -22.32 13.25
CA GLN A 789 31.60 -23.00 13.10
C GLN A 789 31.72 -24.23 14.02
N GLU A 790 31.35 -24.10 15.31
CA GLU A 790 31.38 -25.21 16.27
C GLU A 790 30.44 -26.36 15.85
N LYS A 791 29.23 -26.05 15.39
CA LYS A 791 28.27 -27.05 14.88
C LYS A 791 28.78 -27.77 13.64
N VAL A 792 29.35 -27.03 12.68
CA VAL A 792 29.94 -27.59 11.46
C VAL A 792 31.12 -28.51 11.80
N LEU A 793 32.02 -28.10 12.69
CA LEU A 793 33.16 -28.90 13.11
C LEU A 793 32.71 -30.20 13.78
N ASN A 794 31.73 -30.15 14.68
CA ASN A 794 31.15 -31.34 15.30
C ASN A 794 30.52 -32.30 14.27
N ALA A 795 29.90 -31.77 13.22
CA ALA A 795 29.35 -32.57 12.13
C ALA A 795 30.45 -33.23 11.29
N LEU A 796 31.45 -32.48 10.87
CA LEU A 796 32.56 -32.97 10.03
C LEU A 796 33.43 -33.98 10.75
N GLU A 797 33.68 -33.81 12.06
CA GLU A 797 34.38 -34.80 12.86
C GLU A 797 33.68 -36.17 12.78
N ARG A 798 32.34 -36.17 12.85
CA ARG A 798 31.53 -37.40 12.79
C ARG A 798 31.51 -37.98 11.38
N ILE A 799 31.33 -37.15 10.35
CA ILE A 799 31.30 -37.58 8.95
C ILE A 799 32.64 -38.19 8.54
N PHE A 800 33.77 -37.57 8.90
CA PHE A 800 35.11 -38.05 8.55
C PHE A 800 35.56 -39.28 9.34
N ARG A 801 34.75 -39.82 10.27
CA ARG A 801 35.02 -41.15 10.85
C ARG A 801 34.83 -42.25 9.82
N GLN A 802 34.07 -41.97 8.77
CA GLN A 802 33.85 -42.87 7.65
C GLN A 802 34.91 -42.63 6.57
N VAL A 803 35.61 -43.71 6.22
CA VAL A 803 36.77 -43.67 5.31
C VAL A 803 36.39 -43.10 3.93
N GLU A 804 35.21 -43.45 3.42
CA GLU A 804 34.71 -42.98 2.13
C GLU A 804 34.59 -41.44 2.08
N PHE A 805 33.94 -40.84 3.07
CA PHE A 805 33.76 -39.38 3.12
C PHE A 805 35.05 -38.65 3.48
N LYS A 806 35.91 -39.25 4.32
CA LYS A 806 37.25 -38.73 4.61
C LYS A 806 38.09 -38.62 3.33
N GLN A 807 38.08 -39.62 2.45
CA GLN A 807 38.84 -39.58 1.20
C GLN A 807 38.24 -38.59 0.20
N ARG A 808 36.91 -38.55 0.08
CA ARG A 808 36.20 -37.72 -0.91
C ARG A 808 36.20 -36.22 -0.58
N TYR A 809 35.99 -35.87 0.68
CA TYR A 809 35.79 -34.48 1.11
C TYR A 809 36.91 -33.93 2.00
N GLY A 810 37.79 -34.80 2.52
CA GLY A 810 38.94 -34.41 3.35
C GLY A 810 39.79 -33.32 2.72
N PRO A 811 40.25 -33.43 1.45
CA PRO A 811 41.05 -32.39 0.79
C PRO A 811 40.38 -31.01 0.75
N LEU A 812 39.05 -30.95 0.61
CA LEU A 812 38.29 -29.70 0.58
C LEU A 812 38.22 -29.03 1.96
N ALA A 813 38.24 -29.81 3.04
CA ALA A 813 38.17 -29.29 4.41
C ALA A 813 39.53 -28.86 4.98
N GLN A 814 40.66 -29.29 4.40
CA GLN A 814 41.99 -29.04 4.96
C GLN A 814 42.31 -27.54 5.08
N SER A 815 42.14 -26.75 4.02
CA SER A 815 42.50 -25.33 4.04
C SER A 815 41.65 -24.52 5.04
N PRO A 816 40.31 -24.64 5.05
CA PRO A 816 39.48 -23.96 6.07
C PRO A 816 39.81 -24.38 7.51
N LEU A 817 40.10 -25.67 7.74
CA LEU A 817 40.45 -26.18 9.07
C LEU A 817 41.80 -25.62 9.55
N VAL A 818 42.81 -25.53 8.67
CA VAL A 818 44.12 -24.93 9.01
C VAL A 818 43.94 -23.45 9.37
N GLU A 819 43.13 -22.71 8.61
CA GLU A 819 42.84 -21.30 8.92
C GLU A 819 42.15 -21.13 10.28
N LEU A 820 41.19 -22.00 10.61
CA LEU A 820 40.49 -21.99 11.90
C LEU A 820 41.40 -22.29 13.09
N THR A 821 42.43 -23.13 12.95
CA THR A 821 43.41 -23.35 14.03
C THR A 821 44.20 -22.08 14.38
N GLN A 822 44.37 -21.18 13.42
CA GLN A 822 45.05 -19.90 13.62
C GLN A 822 44.10 -18.81 14.15
N ARG A 823 42.89 -18.70 13.58
CA ARG A 823 41.96 -17.58 13.80
C ARG A 823 40.77 -17.87 14.72
N GLY A 824 40.43 -19.13 14.98
CA GLY A 824 39.25 -19.52 15.77
C GLY A 824 39.34 -19.22 17.26
N ASN A 825 38.24 -19.41 17.99
CA ASN A 825 38.22 -19.40 19.46
C ASN A 825 38.80 -20.71 20.05
N SER A 826 39.00 -20.79 21.37
CA SER A 826 39.64 -21.96 22.01
C SER A 826 38.96 -23.30 21.70
N LYS A 827 37.63 -23.33 21.59
CA LYS A 827 36.84 -24.54 21.26
C LYS A 827 36.94 -24.93 19.79
N THR A 828 36.80 -23.98 18.87
CA THR A 828 36.88 -24.22 17.43
C THR A 828 38.30 -24.62 17.00
N LYS A 829 39.34 -24.05 17.64
CA LYS A 829 40.74 -24.45 17.42
C LYS A 829 40.99 -25.92 17.79
N SER A 830 40.54 -26.35 18.97
CA SER A 830 40.74 -27.73 19.43
C SER A 830 39.97 -28.74 18.57
N LEU A 831 38.73 -28.41 18.19
CA LEU A 831 37.93 -29.22 17.25
C LEU A 831 38.58 -29.30 15.87
N ALA A 832 39.04 -28.19 15.31
CA ALA A 832 39.69 -28.16 14.00
C ALA A 832 41.01 -28.97 14.00
N ALA A 833 41.82 -28.86 15.06
CA ALA A 833 43.04 -29.65 15.22
C ALA A 833 42.76 -31.15 15.31
N ARG A 834 41.70 -31.55 16.05
CA ARG A 834 41.25 -32.95 16.14
C ARG A 834 40.84 -33.51 14.78
N ILE A 835 40.11 -32.73 13.98
CA ILE A 835 39.71 -33.13 12.63
C ILE A 835 40.92 -33.22 11.69
N LEU A 836 41.87 -32.29 11.77
CA LEU A 836 43.10 -32.34 10.97
C LEU A 836 43.98 -33.56 11.31
N ALA A 837 44.06 -33.95 12.58
CA ALA A 837 44.70 -35.19 13.00
C ALA A 837 43.94 -36.41 12.43
N GLN A 838 42.60 -36.39 12.49
CA GLN A 838 41.75 -37.41 11.89
C GLN A 838 41.91 -37.49 10.35
N LEU A 839 42.27 -36.39 9.68
CA LEU A 839 42.59 -36.35 8.25
C LEU A 839 44.03 -36.77 7.93
N ASN A 840 44.84 -37.15 8.93
CA ASN A 840 46.27 -37.46 8.84
C ASN A 840 47.13 -36.28 8.33
N VAL A 841 46.70 -35.05 8.59
CA VAL A 841 47.41 -33.81 8.18
C VAL A 841 48.36 -33.32 9.28
N LEU A 842 48.00 -33.54 10.54
CA LEU A 842 48.85 -33.26 11.70
C LEU A 842 49.30 -34.59 12.31
N HIS A 843 50.59 -34.73 12.61
CA HIS A 843 51.11 -35.85 13.40
C HIS A 843 50.73 -35.68 14.88
N ASP A 844 50.48 -36.80 15.57
CA ASP A 844 50.00 -36.90 16.97
C ASP A 844 50.88 -36.19 18.03
N GLN A 845 51.99 -35.55 17.64
CA GLN A 845 52.92 -34.80 18.49
C GLN A 845 52.99 -33.30 18.16
N SER A 846 52.02 -32.74 17.45
CA SER A 846 51.97 -31.29 17.20
C SER A 846 51.66 -30.53 18.50
N SER A 847 52.44 -29.50 18.82
CA SER A 847 52.35 -28.66 20.03
C SER A 847 51.08 -27.80 20.14
N TYR A 848 50.03 -28.14 19.39
CA TYR A 848 48.72 -27.50 19.35
C TYR A 848 47.68 -28.19 20.25
N PHE A 849 48.00 -29.37 20.81
CA PHE A 849 47.14 -30.11 21.74
C PHE A 849 47.32 -29.66 23.20
#